data_AF-A0A9X0D0C2-F1
#
_entry.id   AF-A0A9X0D0C2-F1
#
_cell.length_a   1.000
_cell.length_b   1.000
_cell.length_c   1.000
_cell.angle_alpha   90.00
_cell.angle_beta   90.00
_cell.angle_gamma   90.00
#
_symmetry.space_group_name_H-M   'P 1'
#
loop_
_entity.id
_entity.type
_entity.pdbx_description
1 polymer ?
#
loop_
_entity_poly.entity_id
_entity_poly.type
_entity_poly.pdbx_seq_one_letter_code
_entity_poly.pdbx_strand_id
1 'polypeptide(L)'
;MLPRGGVACLLEKKNPKDPVQRPKKAYCFLPLPFETNLPVHINGHFALDHEARRNLWIDEAGHGGYRSDWNSALLSDVVASCYLTMLVEVRTFLKLPIAQGANPCTENEILQKIEAYETFFPRQPQTDQYWKTLVDSVYQEINRRELQILPVVRRRASKRATVADVTWFPPIGSGRQQAFFNNLASTGPFAKSPQKNTDEKQNKLRKRFEAILLESGFNLVAFSLALHESFQRSGVTTCSISCSSVLDFYGTFSSLDPLCTIAPTPCDVSETAAVFENAFGVILVLRYCKGAEHFLEKLPGLPLLLTQDNCLQLFSNREPKFLSRYLDLLPGSPHIFLHEEVYRSIFHDAATLKSSVLKPLDPGAFAANLPQTLSRERFGKAEFVEWYPDQKAFPNQRWIFRAWEFLHEVVRDVLIDAQMDEERKVLQVKAVLGPLFDWSILPVTETRRIRRKIPLSLLSLNSPTNDEHFLVPLMHAASVLDFTNPDSASRKLVEVLQKLGLPELHCTPLSATSSGLSVYSSSNSVTLARMLVSSLKVPASLLTSLDQKMTLDPHSIRGKLDPSDCRAILEYFSRSASCLQDADKSTLRKLPFYLATHGGFIRLDDAKVCVLPFGIPRNEIDVLESELSVIFVESWLSLSDLFKFLDLKCVSAVDVSCTIILTNFSILSEEARLVHLEYILSSILADFRIEDGDKQRVLDCLRNTPLVPSADGTLQTASCFYDPGIDVFRTMLPDRNFPSEPFDSHQWITFLRKIGLVDKVSVAHFKRFAKEVADEAATARTQDTYEKSKVLVHHLFSRHDVISEGLLHDARDISFVAADPVGQHLQALCPPFSVETIEAQVPFISFSGAVSTDHKEIVWTKAHLLPKWADPRVRRYDLGCPDLSRTDRYCNDFLDQLQIVKKPSVDIVIRHCQAICFHLENNREKGIASPAHCPTVVSVMESIYIFLQDNAMISEANKRLKTTACILVEGGKKFVMPSQAVLELYEHLEIKPFLYRVPPEFGKFRAFFEYLGCSKSAGLTHYAMVLEMLQERCQNAKLHPNEVSMCCKAVKGLFEMLQEDTEDVAKISKLSLPAMHPGLRSSDTNLTTIPVTFTQVSRVDFR
;
A
#
# COMPACT_ATOMS: atom_id res chain seq x y z
N MET A 1 -92.52 55.10 70.70
CA MET A 1 -92.70 53.63 70.67
C MET A 1 -91.32 53.00 70.67
N LEU A 2 -91.05 51.98 71.47
CA LEU A 2 -89.79 51.23 71.36
C LEU A 2 -89.74 50.55 69.97
N PRO A 3 -88.58 50.51 69.31
CA PRO A 3 -88.44 49.78 68.05
C PRO A 3 -88.69 48.29 68.32
N ARG A 4 -89.69 47.71 67.64
CA ARG A 4 -89.96 46.27 67.71
C ARG A 4 -89.80 45.68 66.32
N GLY A 5 -89.01 44.61 66.27
CA GLY A 5 -88.82 43.76 65.11
C GLY A 5 -89.02 42.30 65.51
N GLY A 6 -89.17 41.44 64.51
CA GLY A 6 -89.27 40.01 64.70
C GLY A 6 -88.97 39.26 63.42
N VAL A 7 -88.44 38.05 63.55
CA VAL A 7 -88.17 37.15 62.45
C VAL A 7 -88.84 35.81 62.76
N ALA A 8 -89.54 35.24 61.80
CA ALA A 8 -90.18 33.94 61.95
C ALA A 8 -89.82 33.02 60.77
N CYS A 9 -89.23 31.87 61.09
CA CYS A 9 -88.93 30.81 60.14
C CYS A 9 -89.89 29.62 60.33
N LEU A 10 -90.12 28.87 59.26
CA LEU A 10 -90.94 27.66 59.31
C LEU A 10 -90.05 26.44 59.60
N LEU A 11 -90.33 25.76 60.70
CA LEU A 11 -89.64 24.54 61.13
C LEU A 11 -90.49 23.30 60.73
N GLU A 12 -90.62 23.03 59.43
CA GLU A 12 -91.47 21.91 58.95
C GLU A 12 -90.89 20.53 59.31
N LYS A 13 -91.78 19.55 59.54
CA LYS A 13 -91.46 18.18 59.96
C LYS A 13 -91.91 17.08 58.98
N LYS A 14 -92.19 17.39 57.69
CA LYS A 14 -92.76 16.43 56.72
C LYS A 14 -91.93 16.26 55.44
N ASN A 15 -92.08 15.08 54.82
CA ASN A 15 -91.31 14.54 53.70
C ASN A 15 -90.97 15.53 52.57
N PRO A 16 -89.75 15.46 52.00
CA PRO A 16 -89.19 16.42 51.03
C PRO A 16 -89.78 16.33 49.60
N LYS A 17 -90.91 15.63 49.39
CA LYS A 17 -91.43 15.36 48.04
C LYS A 17 -92.43 16.39 47.49
N ASP A 18 -92.78 17.43 48.25
CA ASP A 18 -93.54 18.59 47.73
C ASP A 18 -93.17 19.88 48.48
N PRO A 19 -92.22 20.68 47.97
CA PRO A 19 -91.96 22.01 48.52
C PRO A 19 -92.95 22.99 47.89
N VAL A 20 -94.15 23.13 48.46
CA VAL A 20 -94.94 24.33 48.18
C VAL A 20 -94.20 25.48 48.85
N GLN A 21 -93.30 26.15 48.12
CA GLN A 21 -92.64 27.38 48.57
C GLN A 21 -93.72 28.42 48.86
N ARG A 22 -94.11 28.51 50.13
CA ARG A 22 -95.02 29.58 50.57
C ARG A 22 -94.25 30.89 50.54
N PRO A 23 -94.71 31.89 49.79
CA PRO A 23 -94.03 33.16 49.71
C PRO A 23 -93.88 33.81 51.09
N LYS A 24 -92.70 34.32 51.39
CA LYS A 24 -92.38 34.93 52.68
C LYS A 24 -92.67 36.43 52.63
N LYS A 25 -93.58 36.86 53.50
CA LYS A 25 -94.08 38.22 53.59
C LYS A 25 -93.46 39.01 54.73
N ALA A 26 -93.45 40.33 54.57
CA ALA A 26 -93.24 41.28 55.63
C ALA A 26 -94.56 41.58 56.37
N TYR A 27 -94.47 41.88 57.66
CA TYR A 27 -95.58 42.20 58.55
C TYR A 27 -95.32 43.54 59.23
N CYS A 28 -96.38 44.32 59.35
CA CYS A 28 -96.45 45.48 60.23
C CYS A 28 -97.80 45.40 60.94
N PHE A 29 -97.84 44.63 62.03
CA PHE A 29 -99.04 44.10 62.72
C PHE A 29 -99.89 43.13 61.86
N LEU A 30 -100.19 43.48 60.62
CA LEU A 30 -100.86 42.66 59.59
C LEU A 30 -99.90 42.39 58.43
N PRO A 31 -100.11 41.30 57.64
CA PRO A 31 -99.29 40.99 56.48
C PRO A 31 -99.34 42.11 55.43
N LEU A 32 -98.20 42.44 54.85
CA LEU A 32 -98.09 43.36 53.72
C LEU A 32 -98.36 42.62 52.39
N PRO A 33 -98.89 43.32 51.35
CA PRO A 33 -99.34 42.69 50.11
C PRO A 33 -98.21 42.35 49.12
N PHE A 34 -96.94 42.34 49.57
CA PHE A 34 -95.77 42.03 48.75
C PHE A 34 -94.89 40.95 49.41
N GLU A 35 -94.04 40.34 48.59
CA GLU A 35 -93.12 39.27 48.99
C GLU A 35 -91.71 39.83 49.19
N THR A 36 -90.99 39.28 50.18
CA THR A 36 -89.64 39.76 50.53
C THR A 36 -88.53 39.00 49.82
N ASN A 37 -88.84 37.87 49.17
CA ASN A 37 -87.85 36.94 48.60
C ASN A 37 -86.74 36.48 49.60
N LEU A 38 -87.01 36.60 50.90
CA LEU A 38 -86.15 36.12 51.98
C LEU A 38 -86.65 34.76 52.47
N PRO A 39 -85.79 33.92 53.09
CA PRO A 39 -86.20 32.58 53.55
C PRO A 39 -87.13 32.61 54.78
N VAL A 40 -87.38 33.79 55.35
CA VAL A 40 -88.11 33.99 56.61
C VAL A 40 -89.14 35.12 56.51
N HIS A 41 -90.16 35.05 57.36
CA HIS A 41 -91.09 36.17 57.57
C HIS A 41 -90.44 37.22 58.46
N ILE A 42 -90.67 38.49 58.14
CA ILE A 42 -90.14 39.63 58.89
C ILE A 42 -91.29 40.44 59.42
N ASN A 43 -91.23 40.82 60.69
CA ASN A 43 -92.16 41.74 61.32
C ASN A 43 -91.40 42.97 61.81
N GLY A 44 -91.98 44.14 61.64
CA GLY A 44 -91.41 45.39 62.15
C GLY A 44 -92.46 46.48 62.27
N HIS A 45 -92.23 47.42 63.18
CA HIS A 45 -93.00 48.67 63.24
C HIS A 45 -92.57 49.62 62.10
N PHE A 46 -92.74 49.17 60.85
CA PHE A 46 -92.30 49.90 59.67
C PHE A 46 -93.14 51.15 59.41
N ALA A 47 -92.50 52.20 58.92
CA ALA A 47 -93.18 53.29 58.22
C ALA A 47 -93.66 52.77 56.85
N LEU A 48 -94.95 52.90 56.58
CA LEU A 48 -95.60 52.44 55.35
C LEU A 48 -95.98 53.62 54.46
N ASP A 49 -96.05 53.39 53.15
CA ASP A 49 -96.63 54.33 52.19
C ASP A 49 -98.14 54.55 52.48
N HIS A 50 -98.65 55.77 52.25
CA HIS A 50 -99.97 56.28 52.68
C HIS A 50 -101.14 55.30 52.45
N GLU A 51 -102.15 55.30 53.34
CA GLU A 51 -103.43 54.54 53.46
C GLU A 51 -103.53 53.09 52.90
N ALA A 52 -103.03 52.82 51.70
CA ALA A 52 -103.14 51.56 50.97
C ALA A 52 -102.17 50.45 51.43
N ARG A 53 -101.20 50.73 52.32
CA ARG A 53 -100.27 49.74 52.91
C ARG A 53 -99.58 48.84 51.85
N ARG A 54 -99.27 49.40 50.67
CA ARG A 54 -98.79 48.62 49.52
C ARG A 54 -97.29 48.31 49.56
N ASN A 55 -96.48 49.21 50.13
CA ASN A 55 -95.02 49.09 50.24
C ASN A 55 -94.50 49.76 51.52
N LEU A 56 -93.21 49.57 51.83
CA LEU A 56 -92.51 50.36 52.84
C LEU A 56 -92.32 51.80 52.34
N TRP A 57 -92.30 52.77 53.26
CA TRP A 57 -92.07 54.19 52.93
C TRP A 57 -90.70 54.36 52.24
N ILE A 58 -90.64 55.05 51.10
CA ILE A 58 -89.39 55.40 50.40
C ILE A 58 -89.43 56.92 50.18
N ASP A 59 -88.44 57.64 50.69
CA ASP A 59 -88.32 59.08 50.43
C ASP A 59 -87.94 59.37 48.97
N GLU A 60 -88.33 60.56 48.48
CA GLU A 60 -87.92 61.02 47.15
C GLU A 60 -86.39 61.21 47.07
N ALA A 61 -85.80 60.81 45.94
CA ALA A 61 -84.35 60.77 45.78
C ALA A 61 -83.71 62.15 46.04
N GLY A 62 -82.86 62.24 47.07
CA GLY A 62 -82.09 63.44 47.42
C GLY A 62 -82.47 64.10 48.75
N HIS A 63 -83.56 63.68 49.41
CA HIS A 63 -83.94 64.14 50.75
C HIS A 63 -84.13 62.95 51.68
N GLY A 64 -83.09 62.60 52.45
CA GLY A 64 -83.21 61.56 53.48
C GLY A 64 -84.22 61.98 54.53
N GLY A 65 -85.27 61.17 54.71
CA GLY A 65 -86.33 61.40 55.68
C GLY A 65 -86.23 60.44 56.86
N TYR A 66 -86.66 60.94 58.03
CA TYR A 66 -86.66 60.18 59.28
C TYR A 66 -87.43 58.85 59.20
N ARG A 67 -88.34 58.69 58.22
CA ARG A 67 -89.13 57.45 58.00
C ARG A 67 -88.32 56.36 57.29
N SER A 68 -87.57 56.72 56.25
CA SER A 68 -86.64 55.78 55.61
C SER A 68 -85.46 55.44 56.52
N ASP A 69 -84.95 56.42 57.27
CA ASP A 69 -83.93 56.18 58.30
C ASP A 69 -84.45 55.24 59.39
N TRP A 70 -85.70 55.41 59.84
CA TRP A 70 -86.34 54.53 60.80
C TRP A 70 -86.46 53.09 60.28
N ASN A 71 -86.94 52.90 59.05
CA ASN A 71 -87.03 51.56 58.44
C ASN A 71 -85.64 50.91 58.30
N SER A 72 -84.64 51.68 57.85
CA SER A 72 -83.26 51.22 57.72
C SER A 72 -82.65 50.85 59.08
N ALA A 73 -82.85 51.65 60.12
CA ALA A 73 -82.37 51.36 61.48
C ALA A 73 -83.06 50.12 62.07
N LEU A 74 -84.37 49.96 61.85
CA LEU A 74 -85.10 48.75 62.27
C LEU A 74 -84.55 47.50 61.60
N LEU A 75 -84.25 47.56 60.30
CA LEU A 75 -83.77 46.41 59.53
C LEU A 75 -82.31 46.08 59.84
N SER A 76 -81.45 47.10 59.94
CA SER A 76 -80.01 46.93 60.16
C SER A 76 -79.64 46.51 61.58
N ASP A 77 -80.40 46.92 62.59
CA ASP A 77 -80.09 46.60 63.99
C ASP A 77 -81.08 45.58 64.59
N VAL A 78 -82.34 45.98 64.74
CA VAL A 78 -83.32 45.19 65.51
C VAL A 78 -83.69 43.88 64.80
N VAL A 79 -84.10 43.96 63.53
CA VAL A 79 -84.49 42.77 62.75
C VAL A 79 -83.26 41.91 62.45
N ALA A 80 -82.11 42.49 62.11
CA ALA A 80 -80.87 41.75 61.94
C ALA A 80 -80.49 40.98 63.21
N SER A 81 -80.52 41.63 64.38
CA SER A 81 -80.29 40.97 65.67
C SER A 81 -81.26 39.81 65.92
N CYS A 82 -82.56 39.99 65.63
CA CYS A 82 -83.54 38.91 65.71
C CYS A 82 -83.23 37.76 64.73
N TYR A 83 -82.73 38.08 63.54
CA TYR A 83 -82.32 37.10 62.53
C TYR A 83 -81.15 36.25 63.02
N LEU A 84 -80.13 36.87 63.61
CA LEU A 84 -78.97 36.18 64.19
C LEU A 84 -79.40 35.23 65.31
N THR A 85 -80.25 35.70 66.23
CA THR A 85 -80.82 34.85 67.29
C THR A 85 -81.58 33.67 66.69
N MET A 86 -82.41 33.92 65.66
CA MET A 86 -83.12 32.86 64.95
C MET A 86 -82.16 31.84 64.34
N LEU A 87 -81.07 32.25 63.69
CA LEU A 87 -80.06 31.33 63.15
C LEU A 87 -79.39 30.48 64.24
N VAL A 88 -79.13 31.03 65.42
CA VAL A 88 -78.58 30.27 66.55
C VAL A 88 -79.60 29.26 67.09
N GLU A 89 -80.86 29.67 67.25
CA GLU A 89 -81.95 28.81 67.74
C GLU A 89 -82.29 27.69 66.76
N VAL A 90 -82.32 27.97 65.45
CA VAL A 90 -82.53 26.96 64.41
C VAL A 90 -81.44 25.89 64.45
N ARG A 91 -80.18 26.28 64.68
CA ARG A 91 -79.07 25.32 64.82
C ARG A 91 -79.31 24.37 66.01
N THR A 92 -79.75 24.90 67.14
CA THR A 92 -80.12 24.11 68.32
C THR A 92 -81.32 23.20 68.03
N PHE A 93 -82.34 23.71 67.34
CA PHE A 93 -83.54 22.95 66.96
C PHE A 93 -83.22 21.77 66.03
N LEU A 94 -82.33 21.96 65.06
CA LEU A 94 -81.87 20.90 64.16
C LEU A 94 -80.97 19.86 64.87
N LYS A 95 -80.67 20.06 66.16
CA LYS A 95 -79.79 19.22 66.98
C LYS A 95 -78.42 19.03 66.33
N LEU A 96 -77.88 20.11 65.77
CA LEU A 96 -76.52 20.11 65.25
C LEU A 96 -75.53 20.12 66.43
N PRO A 97 -74.44 19.32 66.41
CA PRO A 97 -73.48 19.29 67.50
C PRO A 97 -72.83 20.66 67.73
N ILE A 98 -72.88 21.17 68.96
CA ILE A 98 -72.29 22.47 69.35
C ILE A 98 -70.95 22.28 70.07
N ALA A 99 -70.75 21.12 70.71
CA ALA A 99 -69.54 20.76 71.45
C ALA A 99 -69.14 19.30 71.17
N GLN A 100 -67.85 19.00 71.35
CA GLN A 100 -67.29 17.65 71.20
C GLN A 100 -67.99 16.70 72.20
N GLY A 101 -68.64 15.64 71.70
CA GLY A 101 -69.29 14.61 72.53
C GLY A 101 -70.81 14.49 72.44
N ALA A 102 -71.48 15.13 71.47
CA ALA A 102 -72.90 14.87 71.20
C ALA A 102 -73.10 13.51 70.49
N ASN A 103 -74.33 12.96 70.58
CA ASN A 103 -74.74 11.63 70.07
C ASN A 103 -74.11 11.24 68.72
N PRO A 104 -73.71 9.96 68.53
CA PRO A 104 -73.11 9.49 67.29
C PRO A 104 -74.13 9.61 66.14
N CYS A 105 -73.95 10.62 65.29
CA CYS A 105 -74.68 10.79 64.03
C CYS A 105 -73.78 10.39 62.87
N THR A 106 -74.38 9.82 61.82
CA THR A 106 -73.65 9.50 60.60
C THR A 106 -73.30 10.77 59.83
N GLU A 107 -72.19 10.76 59.09
CA GLU A 107 -71.72 11.89 58.28
C GLU A 107 -72.81 12.45 57.35
N ASN A 108 -73.53 11.56 56.66
CA ASN A 108 -74.60 11.94 55.74
C ASN A 108 -75.78 12.63 56.44
N GLU A 109 -76.16 12.18 57.64
CA GLU A 109 -77.23 12.83 58.42
C GLU A 109 -76.83 14.24 58.86
N ILE A 110 -75.57 14.44 59.24
CA ILE A 110 -75.06 15.75 59.64
C ILE A 110 -75.02 16.69 58.44
N LEU A 111 -74.51 16.23 57.29
CA LEU A 111 -74.49 17.03 56.07
C LEU A 111 -75.91 17.42 55.61
N GLN A 112 -76.88 16.51 55.66
CA GLN A 112 -78.28 16.84 55.36
C GLN A 112 -78.87 17.89 56.30
N LYS A 113 -78.54 17.84 57.60
CA LYS A 113 -78.96 18.86 58.57
C LYS A 113 -78.28 20.21 58.32
N ILE A 114 -77.01 20.22 57.91
CA ILE A 114 -76.27 21.43 57.55
C ILE A 114 -76.84 22.04 56.28
N GLU A 115 -77.17 21.24 55.27
CA GLU A 115 -77.83 21.72 54.04
C GLU A 115 -79.18 22.37 54.37
N ALA A 116 -79.99 21.74 55.24
CA ALA A 116 -81.22 22.33 55.73
C ALA A 116 -80.98 23.63 56.51
N TYR A 117 -79.96 23.67 57.37
CA TYR A 117 -79.57 24.87 58.12
C TYR A 117 -79.18 26.03 57.20
N GLU A 118 -78.42 25.74 56.14
CA GLU A 118 -77.98 26.72 55.16
C GLU A 118 -79.15 27.37 54.40
N THR A 119 -80.33 26.73 54.31
CA THR A 119 -81.50 27.29 53.61
C THR A 119 -82.10 28.51 54.31
N PHE A 120 -81.82 28.70 55.61
CA PHE A 120 -82.30 29.85 56.38
C PHE A 120 -81.44 31.10 56.20
N PHE A 121 -80.34 31.03 55.45
CA PHE A 121 -79.49 32.18 55.14
C PHE A 121 -79.98 32.92 53.88
N PRO A 122 -79.90 34.26 53.84
CA PRO A 122 -80.33 35.04 52.69
C PRO A 122 -79.28 35.00 51.55
N ARG A 123 -79.53 34.18 50.51
CA ARG A 123 -78.57 33.94 49.40
C ARG A 123 -78.75 34.85 48.18
N GLN A 124 -79.99 35.21 47.84
CA GLN A 124 -80.28 35.94 46.61
C GLN A 124 -80.03 37.44 46.79
N PRO A 125 -79.45 38.11 45.77
CA PRO A 125 -79.33 39.57 45.78
C PRO A 125 -80.73 40.17 45.77
N GLN A 126 -81.01 41.04 46.74
CA GLN A 126 -82.30 41.73 46.83
C GLN A 126 -82.24 43.01 46.00
N THR A 127 -83.21 43.18 45.10
CA THR A 127 -83.37 44.39 44.28
C THR A 127 -83.91 45.57 45.09
N ASP A 128 -84.66 45.27 46.14
CA ASP A 128 -85.20 46.25 47.07
C ASP A 128 -84.13 46.71 48.08
N GLN A 129 -83.97 48.03 48.23
CA GLN A 129 -82.95 48.65 49.06
C GLN A 129 -83.08 48.27 50.55
N TYR A 130 -84.29 48.12 51.08
CA TYR A 130 -84.50 47.77 52.48
C TYR A 130 -84.14 46.32 52.76
N TRP A 131 -84.58 45.39 51.91
CA TRP A 131 -84.22 43.99 52.08
C TRP A 131 -82.74 43.76 51.86
N LYS A 132 -82.11 44.48 50.92
CA LYS A 132 -80.64 44.51 50.78
C LYS A 132 -79.97 44.98 52.07
N THR A 133 -80.44 46.08 52.66
CA THR A 133 -79.92 46.62 53.93
C THR A 133 -79.98 45.58 55.04
N LEU A 134 -81.10 44.85 55.18
CA LEU A 134 -81.20 43.75 56.15
C LEU A 134 -80.19 42.64 55.87
N VAL A 135 -80.07 42.17 54.62
CA VAL A 135 -79.17 41.07 54.25
C VAL A 135 -77.71 41.45 54.53
N ASP A 136 -77.29 42.63 54.09
CA ASP A 136 -75.93 43.14 54.32
C ASP A 136 -75.65 43.24 55.84
N SER A 137 -76.61 43.78 56.60
CA SER A 137 -76.48 43.92 58.06
C SER A 137 -76.44 42.58 58.78
N VAL A 138 -77.19 41.57 58.33
CA VAL A 138 -77.14 40.21 58.92
C VAL A 138 -75.74 39.63 58.78
N TYR A 139 -75.13 39.66 57.60
CA TYR A 139 -73.77 39.13 57.42
C TYR A 139 -72.69 39.96 58.12
N GLN A 140 -72.82 41.28 58.12
CA GLN A 140 -71.93 42.18 58.85
C GLN A 140 -72.01 41.97 60.37
N GLU A 141 -73.21 41.81 60.92
CA GLU A 141 -73.40 41.55 62.36
C GLU A 141 -72.94 40.15 62.76
N ILE A 142 -73.10 39.13 61.90
CA ILE A 142 -72.52 37.80 62.12
C ILE A 142 -71.01 37.92 62.28
N ASN A 143 -70.35 38.72 61.44
CA ASN A 143 -68.92 38.97 61.53
C ASN A 143 -68.55 39.84 62.74
N ARG A 144 -69.25 40.95 62.98
CA ARG A 144 -69.00 41.88 64.09
C ARG A 144 -69.08 41.20 65.46
N ARG A 145 -69.99 40.24 65.61
CA ARG A 145 -70.16 39.45 66.84
C ARG A 145 -69.33 38.16 66.86
N GLU A 146 -68.48 37.95 65.85
CA GLU A 146 -67.62 36.76 65.68
C GLU A 146 -68.40 35.44 65.88
N LEU A 147 -69.63 35.39 65.34
CA LEU A 147 -70.50 34.25 65.55
C LEU A 147 -69.90 33.01 64.87
N GLN A 148 -69.67 31.98 65.68
CA GLN A 148 -69.20 30.66 65.26
C GLN A 148 -70.30 29.96 64.47
N ILE A 149 -70.45 30.27 63.18
CA ILE A 149 -71.59 29.86 62.36
C ILE A 149 -71.20 29.04 61.13
N LEU A 150 -69.92 29.00 60.76
CA LEU A 150 -69.43 28.22 59.63
C LEU A 150 -69.09 26.79 60.08
N PRO A 151 -69.80 25.75 59.61
CA PRO A 151 -69.55 24.38 60.00
C PRO A 151 -68.42 23.76 59.18
N VAL A 152 -67.49 23.10 59.86
CA VAL A 152 -66.51 22.17 59.29
C VAL A 152 -66.82 20.79 59.85
N VAL A 153 -67.04 19.82 58.97
CA VAL A 153 -67.40 18.45 59.32
C VAL A 153 -66.18 17.56 59.11
N ARG A 154 -65.73 16.85 60.15
CA ARG A 154 -64.60 15.93 60.10
C ARG A 154 -65.02 14.51 60.43
N ARG A 155 -64.41 13.52 59.78
CA ARG A 155 -64.63 12.11 60.10
C ARG A 155 -63.69 11.68 61.23
N ARG A 156 -64.24 10.98 62.24
CA ARG A 156 -63.46 10.18 63.19
C ARG A 156 -63.77 8.70 63.00
N ALA A 157 -62.72 7.92 62.80
CA ALA A 157 -62.82 6.47 62.84
C ALA A 157 -62.95 6.00 64.30
N SER A 158 -64.13 5.47 64.67
CA SER A 158 -64.33 4.76 65.93
C SER A 158 -64.55 3.26 65.65
N LYS A 159 -64.13 2.39 66.58
CA LYS A 159 -64.12 0.92 66.43
C LYS A 159 -65.50 0.27 66.13
N ARG A 160 -66.60 1.02 66.15
CA ARG A 160 -67.96 0.51 65.90
C ARG A 160 -68.79 1.30 64.87
N ALA A 161 -68.38 2.51 64.46
CA ALA A 161 -69.04 3.33 63.44
C ALA A 161 -68.17 4.53 63.01
N THR A 162 -68.37 5.04 61.78
CA THR A 162 -67.83 6.33 61.34
C THR A 162 -68.68 7.46 61.92
N VAL A 163 -68.14 8.16 62.93
CA VAL A 163 -68.81 9.30 63.54
C VAL A 163 -68.24 10.57 62.95
N ALA A 164 -69.11 11.52 62.60
CA ALA A 164 -68.69 12.83 62.12
C ALA A 164 -68.78 13.88 63.23
N ASP A 165 -67.71 14.64 63.42
CA ASP A 165 -67.62 15.76 64.36
C ASP A 165 -67.83 17.08 63.61
N VAL A 166 -68.59 18.00 64.20
CA VAL A 166 -68.80 19.35 63.64
C VAL A 166 -68.10 20.37 64.51
N THR A 167 -67.23 21.17 63.91
CA THR A 167 -66.61 22.34 64.53
C THR A 167 -67.11 23.60 63.84
N TRP A 168 -67.45 24.62 64.61
CA TRP A 168 -68.00 25.87 64.12
C TRP A 168 -66.93 26.96 64.18
N PHE A 169 -66.85 27.77 63.12
CA PHE A 169 -65.85 28.83 62.94
C PHE A 169 -66.51 30.18 62.67
N PRO A 170 -65.82 31.30 62.98
CA PRO A 170 -66.30 32.63 62.61
C PRO A 170 -66.05 32.90 61.11
N PRO A 171 -66.74 33.87 60.49
CA PRO A 171 -66.51 34.21 59.08
C PRO A 171 -65.09 34.68 58.77
N ILE A 172 -64.50 35.48 59.67
CA ILE A 172 -63.13 35.98 59.57
C ILE A 172 -62.38 35.47 60.80
N GLY A 173 -61.51 34.50 60.60
CA GLY A 173 -60.64 33.96 61.64
C GLY A 173 -59.18 33.90 61.16
N SER A 174 -58.24 33.86 62.10
CA SER A 174 -56.81 33.73 61.82
C SER A 174 -56.23 32.46 62.46
N GLY A 175 -55.20 31.89 61.84
CA GLY A 175 -54.53 30.67 62.34
C GLY A 175 -55.51 29.50 62.48
N ARG A 176 -55.60 28.90 63.68
CA ARG A 176 -56.48 27.75 63.97
C ARG A 176 -57.97 28.02 63.78
N GLN A 177 -58.40 29.29 63.85
CA GLN A 177 -59.80 29.70 63.66
C GLN A 177 -60.13 30.10 62.22
N GLN A 178 -59.15 30.10 61.31
CA GLN A 178 -59.37 30.45 59.91
C GLN A 178 -60.10 29.32 59.18
N ALA A 179 -61.23 29.63 58.55
CA ALA A 179 -62.02 28.68 57.78
C ALA A 179 -62.04 29.06 56.29
N PHE A 180 -62.06 28.05 55.43
CA PHE A 180 -61.97 28.21 53.98
C PHE A 180 -63.20 27.63 53.29
N PHE A 181 -63.88 28.44 52.48
CA PHE A 181 -64.95 27.96 51.62
C PHE A 181 -64.42 27.05 50.51
N ASN A 182 -65.14 25.97 50.24
CA ASN A 182 -64.77 24.98 49.23
C ASN A 182 -65.11 25.49 47.82
N ASN A 183 -64.09 25.86 47.05
CA ASN A 183 -64.18 26.28 45.65
C ASN A 183 -63.60 25.22 44.68
N LEU A 184 -63.27 24.01 45.15
CA LEU A 184 -62.56 22.98 44.37
C LEU A 184 -63.35 22.51 43.13
N ALA A 185 -64.67 22.67 43.16
CA ALA A 185 -65.52 22.36 42.01
C ALA A 185 -65.49 23.43 40.91
N SER A 186 -65.06 24.64 41.25
CA SER A 186 -65.08 25.82 40.38
C SER A 186 -63.69 26.15 39.84
N THR A 187 -62.63 25.91 40.62
CA THR A 187 -61.26 26.33 40.29
C THR A 187 -60.23 25.23 40.59
N GLY A 188 -59.14 25.23 39.82
CA GLY A 188 -58.00 24.32 40.02
C GLY A 188 -58.09 22.97 39.28
N PRO A 189 -57.18 22.02 39.57
CA PRO A 189 -57.04 20.77 38.81
C PRO A 189 -58.22 19.79 38.98
N PHE A 190 -59.12 20.07 39.93
CA PHE A 190 -60.29 19.25 40.23
C PHE A 190 -61.61 19.93 39.86
N ALA A 191 -61.59 21.01 39.06
CA ALA A 191 -62.79 21.71 38.62
C ALA A 191 -63.72 20.78 37.81
N LYS A 192 -65.03 21.09 37.79
CA LYS A 192 -66.03 20.31 37.03
C LYS A 192 -65.70 20.28 35.54
N SER A 193 -65.83 19.11 34.92
CA SER A 193 -65.65 18.95 33.47
C SER A 193 -67.01 18.90 32.76
N PRO A 194 -67.13 19.48 31.54
CA PRO A 194 -68.36 19.37 30.75
C PRO A 194 -68.66 17.93 30.29
N GLN A 195 -67.69 17.00 30.35
CA GLN A 195 -67.88 15.59 29.99
C GLN A 195 -68.23 14.75 31.23
N LYS A 196 -69.41 14.09 31.22
CA LYS A 196 -69.94 13.30 32.35
C LYS A 196 -68.98 12.25 32.91
N ASN A 197 -68.33 11.45 32.04
CA ASN A 197 -67.39 10.40 32.47
C ASN A 197 -66.11 10.98 33.12
N THR A 198 -65.65 12.13 32.63
CA THR A 198 -64.48 12.82 33.16
C THR A 198 -64.82 13.52 34.48
N ASP A 199 -66.02 14.08 34.59
CA ASP A 199 -66.53 14.69 35.81
C ASP A 199 -66.73 13.65 36.94
N GLU A 200 -67.21 12.44 36.63
CA GLU A 200 -67.29 11.36 37.64
C GLU A 200 -65.92 11.00 38.22
N LYS A 201 -64.89 10.92 37.37
CA LYS A 201 -63.50 10.68 37.82
C LYS A 201 -62.99 11.86 38.64
N GLN A 202 -63.14 13.09 38.16
CA GLN A 202 -62.73 14.30 38.89
C GLN A 202 -63.47 14.47 40.21
N ASN A 203 -64.75 14.10 40.29
CA ASN A 203 -65.53 14.15 41.51
C ASN A 203 -65.00 13.14 42.54
N LYS A 204 -64.60 11.93 42.13
CA LYS A 204 -63.92 10.97 43.02
C LYS A 204 -62.60 11.54 43.55
N LEU A 205 -61.79 12.16 42.68
CA LEU A 205 -60.53 12.81 43.09
C LEU A 205 -60.78 13.97 44.07
N ARG A 206 -61.78 14.82 43.78
CA ARG A 206 -62.15 15.97 44.59
C ARG A 206 -62.58 15.53 45.99
N LYS A 207 -63.50 14.56 46.09
CA LYS A 207 -63.94 14.00 47.38
C LYS A 207 -62.80 13.39 48.18
N ARG A 208 -61.85 12.72 47.51
CA ARG A 208 -60.67 12.18 48.20
C ARG A 208 -59.76 13.31 48.70
N PHE A 209 -59.50 14.33 47.88
CA PHE A 209 -58.69 15.48 48.30
C PHE A 209 -59.35 16.27 49.45
N GLU A 210 -60.67 16.47 49.40
CA GLU A 210 -61.45 17.06 50.49
C GLU A 210 -61.29 16.26 51.79
N ALA A 211 -61.36 14.93 51.72
CA ALA A 211 -61.14 14.05 52.87
C ALA A 211 -59.72 14.21 53.44
N ILE A 212 -58.68 14.19 52.59
CA ILE A 212 -57.27 14.36 53.01
C ILE A 212 -57.07 15.70 53.74
N LEU A 213 -57.65 16.79 53.21
CA LEU A 213 -57.56 18.10 53.86
C LEU A 213 -58.26 18.11 55.23
N LEU A 214 -59.47 17.56 55.33
CA LEU A 214 -60.20 17.51 56.59
C LEU A 214 -59.51 16.62 57.63
N GLU A 215 -58.97 15.48 57.20
CA GLU A 215 -58.24 14.51 58.02
C GLU A 215 -56.87 15.03 58.48
N SER A 216 -56.19 15.83 57.65
CA SER A 216 -54.96 16.55 58.03
C SER A 216 -55.21 17.75 58.95
N GLY A 217 -56.47 18.13 59.19
CA GLY A 217 -56.86 19.19 60.11
C GLY A 217 -57.30 20.50 59.45
N PHE A 218 -57.25 20.62 58.11
CA PHE A 218 -57.62 21.83 57.38
C PHE A 218 -59.10 22.19 57.57
N ASN A 219 -59.40 23.46 57.86
CA ASN A 219 -60.75 23.94 58.15
C ASN A 219 -61.55 24.21 56.86
N LEU A 220 -62.00 23.16 56.17
CA LEU A 220 -62.82 23.28 54.96
C LEU A 220 -64.32 23.39 55.31
N VAL A 221 -64.96 24.50 54.95
CA VAL A 221 -66.36 24.82 55.28
C VAL A 221 -67.31 23.96 54.45
N ALA A 222 -68.33 23.39 55.12
CA ALA A 222 -69.34 22.52 54.49
C ALA A 222 -70.45 23.27 53.76
N PHE A 223 -70.63 24.58 54.01
CA PHE A 223 -71.60 25.41 53.29
C PHE A 223 -71.23 25.64 51.83
N SER A 224 -72.25 25.91 51.00
CA SER A 224 -72.07 26.20 49.59
C SER A 224 -71.30 27.52 49.35
N LEU A 225 -70.66 27.61 48.19
CA LEU A 225 -69.96 28.81 47.73
C LEU A 225 -70.92 30.00 47.50
N ALA A 226 -72.23 29.77 47.38
CA ALA A 226 -73.20 30.87 47.30
C ALA A 226 -73.19 31.72 48.57
N LEU A 227 -72.93 31.11 49.73
CA LEU A 227 -72.85 31.84 50.99
C LEU A 227 -71.57 32.67 51.09
N HIS A 228 -70.46 32.16 50.56
CA HIS A 228 -69.20 32.91 50.42
C HIS A 228 -69.43 34.20 49.61
N GLU A 229 -70.13 34.11 48.47
CA GLU A 229 -70.48 35.28 47.67
C GLU A 229 -71.38 36.26 48.43
N SER A 230 -72.37 35.76 49.21
CA SER A 230 -73.21 36.62 50.06
C SER A 230 -72.40 37.38 51.11
N PHE A 231 -71.45 36.73 51.79
CA PHE A 231 -70.54 37.39 52.72
C PHE A 231 -69.70 38.48 52.02
N GLN A 232 -69.12 38.16 50.87
CA GLN A 232 -68.30 39.11 50.10
C GLN A 232 -69.10 40.33 49.64
N ARG A 233 -70.32 40.13 49.12
CA ARG A 233 -71.21 41.23 48.70
C ARG A 233 -71.58 42.16 49.86
N SER A 234 -71.67 41.60 51.07
CA SER A 234 -71.99 42.35 52.30
C SER A 234 -70.76 43.05 52.91
N GLY A 235 -69.59 42.99 52.26
CA GLY A 235 -68.34 43.59 52.76
C GLY A 235 -67.57 42.74 53.78
N VAL A 236 -67.91 41.45 53.94
CA VAL A 236 -67.21 40.52 54.83
C VAL A 236 -66.27 39.62 54.01
N THR A 237 -64.95 39.82 54.16
CA THR A 237 -63.92 39.13 53.39
C THR A 237 -63.63 37.72 53.91
N THR A 238 -64.52 36.77 53.61
CA THR A 238 -64.28 35.34 53.89
C THR A 238 -63.23 34.75 52.94
N CYS A 239 -62.50 33.71 53.36
CA CYS A 239 -61.47 33.05 52.55
C CYS A 239 -62.04 31.83 51.80
N SER A 240 -61.55 31.58 50.59
CA SER A 240 -61.74 30.30 49.89
C SER A 240 -60.41 29.54 49.81
N ILE A 241 -60.48 28.22 49.61
CA ILE A 241 -59.26 27.40 49.49
C ILE A 241 -58.42 27.82 48.28
N SER A 242 -57.10 27.88 48.47
CA SER A 242 -56.13 28.24 47.43
C SER A 242 -54.87 27.37 47.55
N CYS A 243 -54.10 27.27 46.47
CA CYS A 243 -52.85 26.48 46.47
C CYS A 243 -51.85 27.01 47.53
N SER A 244 -51.75 28.33 47.68
CA SER A 244 -50.90 28.97 48.69
C SER A 244 -51.37 28.66 50.11
N SER A 245 -52.67 28.73 50.39
CA SER A 245 -53.16 28.44 51.75
C SER A 245 -52.98 26.99 52.17
N VAL A 246 -53.02 26.04 51.23
CA VAL A 246 -52.70 24.62 51.50
C VAL A 246 -51.21 24.43 51.74
N LEU A 247 -50.35 25.10 50.97
CA LEU A 247 -48.89 25.07 51.19
C LEU A 247 -48.49 25.66 52.54
N ASP A 248 -49.02 26.84 52.88
CA ASP A 248 -48.72 27.52 54.14
C ASP A 248 -49.21 26.66 55.33
N PHE A 249 -50.36 25.99 55.19
CA PHE A 249 -50.87 25.04 56.18
C PHE A 249 -49.91 23.88 56.45
N TYR A 250 -49.48 23.17 55.41
CA TYR A 250 -48.51 22.07 55.58
C TYR A 250 -47.11 22.56 55.97
N GLY A 251 -46.74 23.79 55.61
CA GLY A 251 -45.50 24.45 56.03
C GLY A 251 -45.42 24.71 57.54
N THR A 252 -46.56 24.81 58.23
CA THR A 252 -46.57 24.92 59.70
C THR A 252 -46.12 23.65 60.43
N PHE A 253 -45.90 22.52 59.73
CA PHE A 253 -45.47 21.26 60.33
C PHE A 253 -44.18 21.41 61.17
N SER A 254 -43.25 22.24 60.70
CA SER A 254 -41.97 22.48 61.37
C SER A 254 -42.02 23.61 62.41
N SER A 255 -43.20 24.20 62.65
CA SER A 255 -43.39 25.31 63.59
C SER A 255 -43.65 24.82 65.03
N LEU A 256 -43.50 25.72 66.02
CA LEU A 256 -43.76 25.41 67.44
C LEU A 256 -45.21 25.01 67.74
N ASP A 257 -46.17 25.41 66.89
CA ASP A 257 -47.58 25.05 67.00
C ASP A 257 -48.15 24.64 65.63
N PRO A 258 -47.92 23.39 65.18
CA PRO A 258 -48.34 22.95 63.86
C PRO A 258 -49.87 22.99 63.73
N LEU A 259 -50.35 23.50 62.60
CA LEU A 259 -51.77 23.49 62.25
C LEU A 259 -52.19 22.15 61.64
N CYS A 260 -51.26 21.45 61.00
CA CYS A 260 -51.50 20.16 60.37
C CYS A 260 -51.25 19.00 61.35
N THR A 261 -52.10 17.97 61.25
CA THR A 261 -52.03 16.75 62.07
C THR A 261 -51.56 15.58 61.22
N ILE A 262 -50.26 15.54 60.90
CA ILE A 262 -49.60 14.40 60.22
C ILE A 262 -48.74 13.67 61.26
N ALA A 263 -48.50 12.37 61.06
CA ALA A 263 -47.53 11.62 61.84
C ALA A 263 -46.12 12.26 61.77
N PRO A 264 -45.29 12.13 62.82
CA PRO A 264 -43.91 12.59 62.78
C PRO A 264 -43.15 11.94 61.61
N THR A 265 -42.52 12.75 60.76
CA THR A 265 -41.67 12.25 59.66
C THR A 265 -40.21 12.11 60.13
N PRO A 266 -39.43 11.11 59.68
CA PRO A 266 -39.75 10.13 58.63
C PRO A 266 -40.64 8.98 59.12
N CYS A 267 -41.68 8.64 58.35
CA CYS A 267 -42.59 7.52 58.63
C CYS A 267 -43.03 6.84 57.33
N ASP A 268 -43.45 5.58 57.38
CA ASP A 268 -44.05 4.91 56.22
C ASP A 268 -45.41 5.55 55.89
N VAL A 269 -45.74 5.73 54.61
CA VAL A 269 -47.02 6.34 54.21
C VAL A 269 -48.23 5.54 54.72
N SER A 270 -48.10 4.22 54.89
CA SER A 270 -49.15 3.39 55.50
C SER A 270 -49.43 3.74 56.96
N GLU A 271 -48.46 4.27 57.71
CA GLU A 271 -48.67 4.77 59.07
C GLU A 271 -49.49 6.08 59.06
N THR A 272 -49.48 6.81 57.95
CA THR A 272 -50.38 7.95 57.68
C THR A 272 -51.71 7.51 57.07
N ALA A 273 -52.17 6.28 57.36
CA ALA A 273 -53.43 5.70 56.88
C ALA A 273 -54.65 6.62 57.11
N ALA A 274 -54.63 7.41 58.18
CA ALA A 274 -55.70 8.34 58.51
C ALA A 274 -55.74 9.60 57.63
N VAL A 275 -54.66 9.94 56.90
CA VAL A 275 -54.53 11.18 56.12
C VAL A 275 -54.22 10.90 54.64
N PHE A 276 -53.13 10.20 54.32
CA PHE A 276 -52.73 9.97 52.92
C PHE A 276 -53.08 8.57 52.43
N GLU A 277 -52.99 7.55 53.30
CA GLU A 277 -53.17 6.11 53.02
C GLU A 277 -52.12 5.47 52.12
N ASN A 278 -51.78 6.13 51.01
CA ASN A 278 -50.83 5.64 50.01
C ASN A 278 -50.19 6.81 49.24
N ALA A 279 -49.26 6.49 48.33
CA ALA A 279 -48.59 7.47 47.48
C ALA A 279 -49.57 8.37 46.71
N PHE A 280 -50.73 7.83 46.32
CA PHE A 280 -51.75 8.58 45.59
C PHE A 280 -52.33 9.74 46.41
N GLY A 281 -52.50 9.59 47.73
CA GLY A 281 -52.92 10.68 48.61
C GLY A 281 -51.94 11.86 48.60
N VAL A 282 -50.64 11.57 48.69
CA VAL A 282 -49.57 12.59 48.62
C VAL A 282 -49.56 13.27 47.23
N ILE A 283 -49.72 12.49 46.16
CA ILE A 283 -49.81 13.00 44.78
C ILE A 283 -50.99 13.97 44.61
N LEU A 284 -52.16 13.70 45.21
CA LEU A 284 -53.32 14.60 45.11
C LEU A 284 -53.03 15.97 45.72
N VAL A 285 -52.38 16.01 46.89
CA VAL A 285 -52.01 17.27 47.55
C VAL A 285 -50.98 18.02 46.73
N LEU A 286 -49.90 17.36 46.31
CA LEU A 286 -48.87 17.98 45.48
C LEU A 286 -49.43 18.47 44.13
N ARG A 287 -50.38 17.74 43.53
CA ARG A 287 -51.04 18.13 42.27
C ARG A 287 -51.84 19.43 42.43
N TYR A 288 -52.52 19.61 43.56
CA TYR A 288 -53.20 20.86 43.85
C TYR A 288 -52.19 21.99 44.08
N CYS A 289 -51.18 21.75 44.94
CA CYS A 289 -50.18 22.75 45.28
C CYS A 289 -49.30 23.21 44.11
N LYS A 290 -49.12 22.37 43.07
CA LYS A 290 -48.37 22.72 41.85
C LYS A 290 -48.93 23.98 41.15
N GLY A 291 -50.20 24.32 41.36
CA GLY A 291 -50.82 25.54 40.82
C GLY A 291 -50.45 26.83 41.55
N ALA A 292 -49.65 26.79 42.62
CA ALA A 292 -49.19 27.98 43.34
C ALA A 292 -48.04 28.70 42.60
N GLU A 293 -48.05 30.03 42.66
CA GLU A 293 -46.87 30.82 42.28
C GLU A 293 -45.68 30.47 43.17
N HIS A 294 -44.49 30.37 42.59
CA HIS A 294 -43.26 29.98 43.29
C HIS A 294 -43.33 28.63 44.05
N PHE A 295 -44.12 27.67 43.55
CA PHE A 295 -44.29 26.35 44.16
C PHE A 295 -42.96 25.68 44.57
N LEU A 296 -41.96 25.68 43.69
CA LEU A 296 -40.65 25.03 43.95
C LEU A 296 -39.87 25.69 45.09
N GLU A 297 -39.98 27.02 45.26
CA GLU A 297 -39.31 27.77 46.31
C GLU A 297 -39.95 27.53 47.69
N LYS A 298 -41.24 27.15 47.71
CA LYS A 298 -42.01 26.84 48.93
C LYS A 298 -41.95 25.37 49.35
N LEU A 299 -41.25 24.51 48.60
CA LEU A 299 -41.09 23.10 48.95
C LEU A 299 -40.28 22.85 50.24
N PRO A 300 -39.16 23.55 50.52
CA PRO A 300 -38.33 23.26 51.68
C PRO A 300 -39.14 23.32 52.99
N GLY A 301 -39.04 22.26 53.81
CA GLY A 301 -39.74 22.13 55.08
C GLY A 301 -41.13 21.49 55.00
N LEU A 302 -41.65 21.18 53.80
CA LEU A 302 -42.93 20.48 53.66
C LEU A 302 -42.81 18.97 53.93
N PRO A 303 -43.74 18.36 54.70
CA PRO A 303 -43.76 16.93 55.01
C PRO A 303 -44.43 16.09 53.91
N LEU A 304 -44.12 16.39 52.64
CA LEU A 304 -44.77 15.77 51.47
C LEU A 304 -43.77 15.08 50.53
N LEU A 305 -42.51 14.92 50.94
CA LEU A 305 -41.49 14.26 50.14
C LEU A 305 -41.63 12.75 50.32
N LEU A 306 -42.05 12.03 49.28
CA LEU A 306 -42.18 10.57 49.33
C LEU A 306 -41.00 9.91 48.61
N THR A 307 -40.23 9.09 49.33
CA THR A 307 -39.12 8.31 48.77
C THR A 307 -39.59 6.95 48.25
N GLN A 308 -38.76 6.30 47.41
CA GLN A 308 -39.13 5.05 46.72
C GLN A 308 -39.37 3.86 47.68
N ASP A 309 -38.85 3.92 48.90
CA ASP A 309 -39.12 3.00 50.00
C ASP A 309 -40.44 3.29 50.74
N ASN A 310 -41.36 4.06 50.14
CA ASN A 310 -42.64 4.48 50.71
C ASN A 310 -42.56 5.29 52.01
N CYS A 311 -41.40 5.89 52.29
CA CYS A 311 -41.22 6.74 53.46
C CYS A 311 -41.55 8.22 53.14
N LEU A 312 -42.39 8.83 53.95
CA LEU A 312 -42.70 10.26 53.91
C LEU A 312 -41.65 11.04 54.72
N GLN A 313 -41.04 12.04 54.11
CA GLN A 313 -39.94 12.84 54.65
C GLN A 313 -40.22 14.35 54.43
N LEU A 314 -39.35 15.18 55.02
CA LEU A 314 -39.33 16.62 54.78
C LEU A 314 -38.50 16.94 53.53
N PHE A 315 -39.00 17.84 52.69
CA PHE A 315 -38.16 18.45 51.66
C PHE A 315 -37.03 19.25 52.32
N SER A 316 -35.78 18.90 52.04
CA SER A 316 -34.61 19.51 52.67
C SER A 316 -33.63 20.05 51.64
N ASN A 317 -33.16 21.29 51.83
CA ASN A 317 -32.08 21.86 51.03
C ASN A 317 -30.71 21.24 51.36
N ARG A 318 -30.57 20.60 52.53
CA ARG A 318 -29.31 20.00 52.96
C ARG A 318 -29.12 18.59 52.37
N GLU A 319 -30.22 17.88 52.18
CA GLU A 319 -30.25 16.50 51.67
C GLU A 319 -31.20 16.38 50.48
N PRO A 320 -30.85 16.96 49.31
CA PRO A 320 -31.69 16.87 48.13
C PRO A 320 -31.76 15.43 47.62
N LYS A 321 -32.97 14.96 47.34
CA LYS A 321 -33.21 13.60 46.81
C LYS A 321 -33.10 13.58 45.28
N PHE A 322 -32.82 12.40 44.74
CA PHE A 322 -32.62 12.22 43.32
C PHE A 322 -33.94 12.14 42.55
N LEU A 323 -34.00 12.92 41.49
CA LEU A 323 -35.05 12.92 40.48
C LEU A 323 -34.55 12.14 39.27
N SER A 324 -34.88 10.85 39.18
CA SER A 324 -34.41 10.00 38.09
C SER A 324 -35.44 8.93 37.71
N ARG A 325 -35.52 8.65 36.40
CA ARG A 325 -36.29 7.52 35.85
C ARG A 325 -35.56 6.18 35.92
N TYR A 326 -34.31 6.19 36.39
CA TYR A 326 -33.40 5.04 36.48
C TYR A 326 -33.26 4.49 37.90
N LEU A 327 -34.36 4.53 38.65
CA LEU A 327 -34.47 3.94 39.98
C LEU A 327 -34.24 2.42 40.00
N ASP A 328 -34.47 1.75 38.86
CA ASP A 328 -34.19 0.31 38.69
C ASP A 328 -32.69 -0.04 38.65
N LEU A 329 -31.81 0.94 38.47
CA LEU A 329 -30.37 0.71 38.45
C LEU A 329 -29.74 0.56 39.83
N LEU A 330 -30.37 1.15 40.85
CA LEU A 330 -29.87 1.18 42.23
C LEU A 330 -30.91 0.64 43.23
N PRO A 331 -31.34 -0.64 43.11
CA PRO A 331 -32.32 -1.24 44.01
C PRO A 331 -31.84 -1.31 45.47
N GLY A 332 -30.53 -1.24 45.73
CA GLY A 332 -29.98 -1.19 47.09
C GLY A 332 -30.18 0.15 47.81
N SER A 333 -30.56 1.21 47.09
CA SER A 333 -30.64 2.58 47.62
C SER A 333 -32.00 3.27 47.32
N PRO A 334 -33.15 2.70 47.70
CA PRO A 334 -34.45 3.31 47.38
C PRO A 334 -34.71 4.65 48.11
N HIS A 335 -34.16 4.81 49.32
CA HIS A 335 -34.34 5.97 50.21
C HIS A 335 -33.74 7.31 49.71
N ILE A 336 -32.91 7.26 48.66
CA ILE A 336 -32.32 8.46 48.03
C ILE A 336 -33.12 8.94 46.82
N PHE A 337 -34.04 8.14 46.29
CA PHE A 337 -34.86 8.47 45.12
C PHE A 337 -36.25 8.93 45.53
N LEU A 338 -36.78 9.90 44.77
CA LEU A 338 -38.20 10.25 44.83
C LEU A 338 -39.04 9.08 44.30
N HIS A 339 -40.20 8.84 44.92
CA HIS A 339 -41.11 7.79 44.51
C HIS A 339 -41.55 7.95 43.04
N GLU A 340 -41.51 6.86 42.28
CA GLU A 340 -41.69 6.85 40.82
C GLU A 340 -42.97 7.55 40.35
N GLU A 341 -44.09 7.27 41.02
CA GLU A 341 -45.38 7.88 40.67
C GLU A 341 -45.41 9.39 40.96
N VAL A 342 -44.72 9.84 42.01
CA VAL A 342 -44.64 11.27 42.37
C VAL A 342 -43.79 12.02 41.35
N TYR A 343 -42.66 11.42 40.95
CA TYR A 343 -41.84 11.91 39.86
C TYR A 343 -42.64 12.08 38.56
N ARG A 344 -43.31 11.01 38.10
CA ARG A 344 -44.06 11.02 36.83
C ARG A 344 -45.23 11.99 36.85
N SER A 345 -45.96 12.07 37.96
CA SER A 345 -47.20 12.84 38.02
C SER A 345 -47.01 14.33 38.34
N ILE A 346 -45.99 14.69 39.13
CA ILE A 346 -45.78 16.06 39.62
C ILE A 346 -44.53 16.69 39.01
N PHE A 347 -43.38 16.01 39.11
CA PHE A 347 -42.07 16.62 38.89
C PHE A 347 -41.42 16.30 37.53
N HIS A 348 -42.20 16.01 36.50
CA HIS A 348 -41.71 15.67 35.15
C HIS A 348 -41.18 16.87 34.34
N ASP A 349 -41.44 18.12 34.78
CA ASP A 349 -41.06 19.32 34.03
C ASP A 349 -39.57 19.65 34.19
N ALA A 350 -38.92 20.12 33.13
CA ALA A 350 -37.51 20.53 33.19
C ALA A 350 -37.21 21.65 34.22
N ALA A 351 -38.24 22.43 34.61
CA ALA A 351 -38.11 23.46 35.65
C ALA A 351 -37.80 22.88 37.04
N THR A 352 -38.11 21.61 37.30
CA THR A 352 -37.91 20.96 38.61
C THR A 352 -36.44 20.70 38.91
N LEU A 353 -35.60 20.59 37.87
CA LEU A 353 -34.14 20.45 37.98
C LEU A 353 -33.46 21.73 38.51
N LYS A 354 -34.16 22.86 38.54
CA LYS A 354 -33.67 24.12 39.14
C LYS A 354 -33.95 24.21 40.64
N SER A 355 -34.64 23.22 41.21
CA SER A 355 -34.99 23.20 42.62
C SER A 355 -33.78 22.91 43.51
N SER A 356 -33.70 23.54 44.68
CA SER A 356 -32.64 23.27 45.67
C SER A 356 -32.86 21.97 46.46
N VAL A 357 -34.07 21.39 46.42
CA VAL A 357 -34.45 20.19 47.18
C VAL A 357 -34.42 18.90 46.37
N LEU A 358 -34.30 18.99 45.04
CA LEU A 358 -34.27 17.84 44.13
C LEU A 358 -33.11 18.00 43.16
N LYS A 359 -32.36 16.93 42.90
CA LYS A 359 -31.22 16.93 41.97
C LYS A 359 -31.30 15.78 40.97
N PRO A 360 -30.79 15.92 39.74
CA PRO A 360 -30.66 14.81 38.81
C PRO A 360 -29.66 13.77 39.34
N LEU A 361 -29.80 12.53 38.91
CA LEU A 361 -28.79 11.50 39.14
C LEU A 361 -27.59 11.76 38.23
N ASP A 362 -26.47 12.18 38.81
CA ASP A 362 -25.20 12.37 38.09
C ASP A 362 -24.33 11.09 38.14
N PRO A 363 -23.31 10.95 37.25
CA PRO A 363 -22.44 9.77 37.23
C PRO A 363 -21.65 9.56 38.52
N GLY A 364 -21.30 10.63 39.25
CA GLY A 364 -20.56 10.54 40.52
C GLY A 364 -21.41 9.94 41.63
N ALA A 365 -22.65 10.41 41.76
CA ALA A 365 -23.67 9.87 42.64
C ALA A 365 -24.06 8.44 42.26
N PHE A 366 -24.14 8.13 40.97
CA PHE A 366 -24.37 6.77 40.48
C PHE A 366 -23.22 5.85 40.90
N ALA A 367 -21.97 6.24 40.67
CA ALA A 367 -20.78 5.48 41.06
C ALA A 367 -20.67 5.29 42.58
N ALA A 368 -21.02 6.31 43.37
CA ALA A 368 -20.94 6.27 44.84
C ALA A 368 -21.97 5.29 45.46
N ASN A 369 -23.13 5.11 44.83
CA ASN A 369 -24.19 4.21 45.32
C ASN A 369 -24.15 2.83 44.66
N LEU A 370 -23.39 2.66 43.58
CA LEU A 370 -23.21 1.38 42.88
C LEU A 370 -22.76 0.22 43.81
N PRO A 371 -21.89 0.41 44.83
CA PRO A 371 -21.49 -0.64 45.77
C PRO A 371 -22.64 -1.31 46.52
N GLN A 372 -23.79 -0.63 46.66
CA GLN A 372 -24.98 -1.19 47.31
C GLN A 372 -25.76 -2.14 46.37
N THR A 373 -25.47 -2.11 45.07
CA THR A 373 -26.13 -2.95 44.05
C THR A 373 -25.16 -3.98 43.44
N LEU A 374 -23.92 -3.59 43.17
CA LEU A 374 -22.86 -4.44 42.63
C LEU A 374 -21.75 -4.61 43.66
N SER A 375 -21.27 -5.84 43.85
CA SER A 375 -20.16 -6.11 44.76
C SER A 375 -18.88 -5.40 44.30
N ARG A 376 -18.39 -4.46 45.10
CA ARG A 376 -17.16 -3.70 44.82
C ARG A 376 -15.95 -4.61 44.62
N GLU A 377 -15.88 -5.71 45.36
CA GLU A 377 -14.75 -6.66 45.31
C GLU A 377 -14.60 -7.37 43.97
N ARG A 378 -15.71 -7.55 43.23
CA ARG A 378 -15.75 -8.26 41.95
C ARG A 378 -15.75 -7.31 40.76
N PHE A 379 -16.51 -6.22 40.81
CA PHE A 379 -16.73 -5.34 39.64
C PHE A 379 -16.02 -3.98 39.73
N GLY A 380 -15.38 -3.63 40.85
CA GLY A 380 -14.80 -2.30 41.09
C GLY A 380 -13.27 -2.27 41.23
N LYS A 381 -12.55 -3.30 40.74
CA LYS A 381 -11.09 -3.44 40.83
C LYS A 381 -10.35 -3.16 39.52
N ALA A 382 -11.03 -2.62 38.51
CA ALA A 382 -10.46 -2.47 37.17
C ALA A 382 -9.95 -3.80 36.55
N GLU A 383 -10.64 -4.91 36.80
CA GLU A 383 -10.32 -6.23 36.25
C GLU A 383 -11.38 -6.74 35.27
N PHE A 384 -11.00 -7.69 34.41
CA PHE A 384 -11.90 -8.37 33.48
C PHE A 384 -12.73 -9.39 34.27
N VAL A 385 -14.05 -9.29 34.20
CA VAL A 385 -14.95 -10.14 34.99
C VAL A 385 -15.78 -11.04 34.08
N GLU A 386 -15.73 -12.35 34.31
CA GLU A 386 -16.65 -13.28 33.64
C GLU A 386 -18.11 -12.94 33.96
N TRP A 387 -18.91 -12.85 32.91
CA TRP A 387 -20.27 -12.38 32.95
C TRP A 387 -21.19 -13.24 32.09
N TYR A 388 -22.39 -13.53 32.56
CA TYR A 388 -23.38 -14.31 31.80
C TYR A 388 -24.61 -13.43 31.53
N PRO A 389 -24.96 -13.13 30.27
CA PRO A 389 -26.10 -12.25 29.94
C PRO A 389 -27.43 -12.68 30.58
N ASP A 390 -27.68 -14.00 30.64
CA ASP A 390 -28.90 -14.62 31.13
C ASP A 390 -28.97 -14.79 32.66
N GLN A 391 -27.97 -14.29 33.40
CA GLN A 391 -27.94 -14.45 34.86
C GLN A 391 -29.09 -13.69 35.55
N LYS A 392 -29.64 -14.27 36.62
CA LYS A 392 -30.70 -13.61 37.40
C LYS A 392 -30.19 -12.46 38.28
N ALA A 393 -28.96 -12.58 38.78
CA ALA A 393 -28.31 -11.59 39.63
C ALA A 393 -27.85 -10.36 38.83
N PHE A 394 -27.72 -9.21 39.49
CA PHE A 394 -27.13 -8.03 38.85
C PHE A 394 -25.60 -8.18 38.75
N PRO A 395 -24.98 -7.77 37.62
CA PRO A 395 -25.58 -7.10 36.46
C PRO A 395 -26.11 -8.12 35.43
N ASN A 396 -27.39 -8.10 35.09
CA ASN A 396 -27.96 -8.92 34.00
C ASN A 396 -28.08 -8.09 32.71
N GLN A 397 -28.43 -8.72 31.58
CA GLN A 397 -28.57 -8.00 30.30
C GLN A 397 -29.49 -6.77 30.40
N ARG A 398 -30.64 -6.88 31.08
CA ARG A 398 -31.59 -5.77 31.24
C ARG A 398 -31.00 -4.61 32.03
N TRP A 399 -30.24 -4.90 33.09
CA TRP A 399 -29.57 -3.89 33.89
C TRP A 399 -28.48 -3.17 33.10
N ILE A 400 -27.64 -3.92 32.36
CA ILE A 400 -26.61 -3.35 31.48
C ILE A 400 -27.24 -2.43 30.44
N PHE A 401 -28.30 -2.87 29.75
CA PHE A 401 -29.03 -2.03 28.80
C PHE A 401 -29.49 -0.70 29.42
N ARG A 402 -30.16 -0.76 30.58
CA ARG A 402 -30.69 0.41 31.28
C ARG A 402 -29.59 1.33 31.81
N ALA A 403 -28.46 0.76 32.25
CA ALA A 403 -27.31 1.53 32.70
C ALA A 403 -26.71 2.34 31.53
N TRP A 404 -26.51 1.71 30.37
CA TRP A 404 -25.99 2.41 29.20
C TRP A 404 -27.00 3.41 28.59
N GLU A 405 -28.31 3.16 28.73
CA GLU A 405 -29.36 4.14 28.40
C GLU A 405 -29.24 5.40 29.29
N PHE A 406 -29.00 5.22 30.59
CA PHE A 406 -28.73 6.32 31.52
C PHE A 406 -27.45 7.09 31.16
N LEU A 407 -26.34 6.38 30.93
CA LEU A 407 -25.08 7.03 30.58
C LEU A 407 -25.20 7.86 29.30
N HIS A 408 -25.92 7.35 28.29
CA HIS A 408 -26.21 8.10 27.08
C HIS A 408 -27.03 9.38 27.35
N GLU A 409 -28.02 9.34 28.23
CA GLU A 409 -28.77 10.55 28.58
C GLU A 409 -27.93 11.62 29.27
N VAL A 410 -27.01 11.21 30.14
CA VAL A 410 -26.13 12.15 30.83
C VAL A 410 -25.22 12.89 29.84
N VAL A 411 -24.72 12.18 28.82
CA VAL A 411 -23.81 12.77 27.82
C VAL A 411 -24.53 13.28 26.58
N ARG A 412 -25.86 13.19 26.51
CA ARG A 412 -26.65 13.56 25.33
C ARG A 412 -26.36 14.98 24.86
N ASP A 413 -26.23 15.92 25.79
CA ASP A 413 -25.99 17.32 25.44
C ASP A 413 -24.59 17.53 24.82
N VAL A 414 -23.60 16.71 25.22
CA VAL A 414 -22.26 16.67 24.60
C VAL A 414 -22.32 16.04 23.21
N LEU A 415 -23.16 15.02 23.01
CA LEU A 415 -23.30 14.30 21.74
C LEU A 415 -24.00 15.14 20.65
N ILE A 416 -25.00 15.94 21.03
CA ILE A 416 -25.80 16.76 20.12
C ILE A 416 -25.08 18.07 19.73
N ASP A 417 -24.06 18.50 20.49
CA ASP A 417 -23.31 19.71 20.18
C ASP A 417 -22.58 19.59 18.84
N ALA A 418 -23.11 20.26 17.83
CA ALA A 418 -22.59 20.28 16.47
C ALA A 418 -21.31 21.13 16.33
N GLN A 419 -20.95 21.95 17.33
CA GLN A 419 -19.73 22.76 17.31
C GLN A 419 -18.49 21.99 17.79
N MET A 420 -18.68 20.84 18.45
CA MET A 420 -17.58 20.02 18.96
C MET A 420 -17.12 19.00 17.91
N ASP A 421 -15.81 18.88 17.73
CA ASP A 421 -15.20 17.80 16.96
C ASP A 421 -15.26 16.47 17.74
N GLU A 422 -15.25 15.34 17.03
CA GLU A 422 -15.44 14.00 17.62
C GLU A 422 -14.36 13.67 18.67
N GLU A 423 -13.11 14.10 18.48
CA GLU A 423 -12.05 13.92 19.48
C GLU A 423 -12.34 14.66 20.79
N ARG A 424 -12.88 15.89 20.70
CA ARG A 424 -13.26 16.70 21.87
C ARG A 424 -14.48 16.12 22.56
N LYS A 425 -15.44 15.59 21.80
CA LYS A 425 -16.60 14.87 22.36
C LYS A 425 -16.15 13.66 23.16
N VAL A 426 -15.24 12.83 22.63
CA VAL A 426 -14.71 11.67 23.35
C VAL A 426 -14.01 12.08 24.65
N LEU A 427 -13.20 13.14 24.62
CA LEU A 427 -12.48 13.62 25.80
C LEU A 427 -13.45 14.13 26.90
N GLN A 428 -14.48 14.86 26.50
CA GLN A 428 -15.51 15.36 27.42
C GLN A 428 -16.37 14.22 27.98
N VAL A 429 -16.76 13.24 27.15
CA VAL A 429 -17.48 12.05 27.59
C VAL A 429 -16.65 11.25 28.60
N LYS A 430 -15.35 11.06 28.34
CA LYS A 430 -14.43 10.42 29.28
C LYS A 430 -14.33 11.20 30.61
N ALA A 431 -14.30 12.53 30.56
CA ALA A 431 -14.29 13.35 31.77
C ALA A 431 -15.58 13.20 32.61
N VAL A 432 -16.76 13.17 31.95
CA VAL A 432 -18.06 13.00 32.61
C VAL A 432 -18.22 11.60 33.20
N LEU A 433 -17.75 10.57 32.49
CA LEU A 433 -17.81 9.17 32.93
C LEU A 433 -16.65 8.75 33.84
N GLY A 434 -15.70 9.63 34.13
CA GLY A 434 -14.51 9.37 34.95
C GLY A 434 -14.78 8.64 36.27
N PRO A 435 -15.83 8.99 37.06
CA PRO A 435 -16.17 8.28 38.30
C PRO A 435 -16.50 6.79 38.13
N LEU A 436 -16.80 6.34 36.91
CA LEU A 436 -17.18 4.96 36.58
C LEU A 436 -16.02 4.14 35.95
N PHE A 437 -14.82 4.72 35.83
CA PHE A 437 -13.71 4.10 35.10
C PHE A 437 -13.21 2.78 35.69
N ASP A 438 -13.24 2.67 37.02
CA ASP A 438 -12.82 1.47 37.75
C ASP A 438 -13.86 0.33 37.69
N TRP A 439 -15.08 0.63 37.20
CA TRP A 439 -16.20 -0.29 37.20
C TRP A 439 -16.29 -1.11 35.91
N SER A 440 -16.34 -2.43 36.05
CA SER A 440 -16.50 -3.40 34.95
C SER A 440 -17.96 -3.48 34.50
N ILE A 441 -18.35 -2.59 33.59
CA ILE A 441 -19.72 -2.46 33.06
C ILE A 441 -19.81 -2.50 31.52
N LEU A 442 -18.68 -2.62 30.81
CA LEU A 442 -18.65 -2.71 29.35
C LEU A 442 -18.78 -4.19 28.91
N PRO A 443 -19.84 -4.59 28.20
CA PRO A 443 -20.04 -5.97 27.78
C PRO A 443 -19.15 -6.34 26.59
N VAL A 444 -18.42 -7.44 26.72
CA VAL A 444 -17.41 -7.91 25.76
C VAL A 444 -17.54 -9.41 25.52
N THR A 445 -17.19 -9.85 24.31
CA THR A 445 -17.12 -11.26 23.88
C THR A 445 -15.71 -11.62 23.44
N GLU A 446 -15.19 -12.76 23.89
CA GLU A 446 -13.98 -13.38 23.33
C GLU A 446 -14.38 -14.68 22.60
N THR A 447 -14.22 -14.69 21.27
CA THR A 447 -14.59 -15.83 20.41
C THR A 447 -13.42 -16.82 20.28
N ARG A 448 -13.43 -17.94 21.04
CA ARG A 448 -12.39 -18.99 20.93
C ARG A 448 -12.74 -20.04 19.87
N ARG A 449 -12.26 -19.87 18.63
CA ARG A 449 -12.38 -20.93 17.58
C ARG A 449 -11.30 -22.02 17.75
N ILE A 450 -11.58 -23.05 18.53
CA ILE A 450 -10.75 -24.27 18.57
C ILE A 450 -11.01 -25.11 17.31
N ARG A 451 -10.04 -25.20 16.39
CA ARG A 451 -10.06 -26.20 15.30
C ARG A 451 -9.91 -27.61 15.91
N ARG A 452 -11.01 -28.26 16.29
CA ARG A 452 -11.03 -29.74 16.37
C ARG A 452 -11.09 -30.25 14.92
N LYS A 453 -10.02 -30.91 14.45
CA LYS A 453 -10.04 -31.71 13.22
C LYS A 453 -11.04 -32.85 13.40
N ILE A 454 -12.30 -32.64 13.00
CA ILE A 454 -13.27 -33.70 12.76
C ILE A 454 -13.45 -33.80 11.24
N PRO A 455 -13.49 -35.01 10.63
CA PRO A 455 -13.62 -35.16 9.19
C PRO A 455 -14.91 -34.54 8.65
N LEU A 456 -14.83 -33.99 7.43
CA LEU A 456 -15.86 -33.23 6.71
C LEU A 456 -17.08 -34.07 6.24
N SER A 457 -17.70 -34.86 7.12
CA SER A 457 -18.89 -35.65 6.76
C SER A 457 -20.08 -35.53 7.70
N LEU A 458 -20.07 -34.64 8.71
CA LEU A 458 -21.23 -34.38 9.58
C LEU A 458 -21.38 -32.90 9.97
N LEU A 459 -21.45 -31.99 8.99
CA LEU A 459 -21.84 -30.60 9.25
C LEU A 459 -23.37 -30.49 9.31
N SER A 460 -23.92 -30.59 10.53
CA SER A 460 -25.10 -29.83 10.90
C SER A 460 -24.67 -28.38 11.12
N LEU A 461 -25.43 -27.43 10.57
CA LEU A 461 -25.10 -26.00 10.43
C LEU A 461 -25.05 -25.20 11.75
N ASN A 462 -25.02 -25.85 12.92
CA ASN A 462 -25.01 -25.20 14.24
C ASN A 462 -24.14 -26.00 15.22
N SER A 463 -22.82 -25.78 15.21
CA SER A 463 -22.01 -26.06 16.40
C SER A 463 -21.95 -24.79 17.25
N PRO A 464 -22.19 -24.83 18.57
CA PRO A 464 -22.10 -23.65 19.41
C PRO A 464 -20.66 -23.13 19.40
N THR A 465 -20.48 -21.86 19.03
CA THR A 465 -19.29 -21.10 19.38
C THR A 465 -19.22 -21.03 20.91
N ASN A 466 -18.11 -21.46 21.52
CA ASN A 466 -17.89 -21.23 22.95
C ASN A 466 -17.49 -19.75 23.10
N ASP A 467 -18.48 -18.88 23.10
CA ASP A 467 -18.29 -17.44 23.28
C ASP A 467 -18.24 -17.16 24.79
N GLU A 468 -17.06 -16.78 25.28
CA GLU A 468 -16.88 -16.35 26.66
C GLU A 468 -17.24 -14.86 26.76
N HIS A 469 -18.17 -14.53 27.65
CA HIS A 469 -18.67 -13.17 27.86
C HIS A 469 -17.99 -12.56 29.10
N PHE A 470 -17.49 -11.33 28.94
CA PHE A 470 -16.82 -10.59 30.00
C PHE A 470 -17.41 -9.20 30.16
N LEU A 471 -17.25 -8.63 31.36
CA LEU A 471 -17.41 -7.22 31.63
C LEU A 471 -16.04 -6.59 31.83
N VAL A 472 -15.77 -5.54 31.06
CA VAL A 472 -14.49 -4.82 31.05
C VAL A 472 -14.67 -3.46 31.76
N PRO A 473 -13.68 -3.00 32.54
CA PRO A 473 -13.66 -1.66 33.11
C PRO A 473 -13.65 -0.59 32.02
N LEU A 474 -14.35 0.52 32.25
CA LEU A 474 -14.38 1.60 31.27
C LEU A 474 -13.00 2.22 30.99
N MET A 475 -12.06 2.19 31.95
CA MET A 475 -10.68 2.62 31.70
C MET A 475 -9.95 1.77 30.64
N HIS A 476 -10.34 0.50 30.50
CA HIS A 476 -9.81 -0.42 29.49
C HIS A 476 -10.69 -0.48 28.23
N ALA A 477 -11.63 0.45 28.03
CA ALA A 477 -12.47 0.47 26.84
C ALA A 477 -11.65 0.54 25.52
N ALA A 478 -10.52 1.25 25.53
CA ALA A 478 -9.58 1.30 24.39
C ALA A 478 -8.89 -0.05 24.09
N SER A 479 -9.03 -1.07 24.95
CA SER A 479 -8.56 -2.43 24.67
C SER A 479 -9.54 -3.21 23.78
N VAL A 480 -10.82 -2.84 23.82
CA VAL A 480 -11.95 -3.54 23.19
C VAL A 480 -12.12 -3.05 21.76
N LEU A 481 -12.40 -3.96 20.83
CA LEU A 481 -12.60 -3.64 19.42
C LEU A 481 -14.07 -3.73 19.02
N ASP A 482 -14.51 -2.79 18.18
CA ASP A 482 -15.79 -2.90 17.46
C ASP A 482 -15.58 -3.56 16.08
N PHE A 483 -16.18 -4.74 15.89
CA PHE A 483 -16.20 -5.46 14.60
C PHE A 483 -17.48 -5.24 13.79
N THR A 484 -18.39 -4.37 14.21
CA THR A 484 -19.64 -4.13 13.49
C THR A 484 -19.41 -3.34 12.19
N ASN A 485 -19.96 -3.85 11.07
CA ASN A 485 -19.73 -3.39 9.69
C ASN A 485 -18.26 -3.42 9.22
N PRO A 486 -17.61 -4.60 9.11
CA PRO A 486 -16.32 -4.68 8.49
C PRO A 486 -16.46 -4.41 6.98
N ASP A 487 -15.66 -3.48 6.47
CA ASP A 487 -15.49 -3.29 5.03
C ASP A 487 -15.10 -4.63 4.37
N SER A 488 -15.44 -4.82 3.10
CA SER A 488 -15.11 -6.07 2.38
C SER A 488 -13.62 -6.44 2.46
N ALA A 489 -12.74 -5.44 2.58
CA ALA A 489 -11.30 -5.59 2.76
C ALA A 489 -10.87 -6.00 4.18
N SER A 490 -11.69 -5.75 5.21
CA SER A 490 -11.38 -5.95 6.63
C SER A 490 -11.96 -7.24 7.20
N ARG A 491 -12.80 -7.97 6.46
CA ARG A 491 -13.37 -9.26 6.91
C ARG A 491 -12.30 -10.29 7.28
N LYS A 492 -11.27 -10.42 6.44
CA LYS A 492 -10.15 -11.33 6.69
C LYS A 492 -9.35 -10.90 7.93
N LEU A 493 -9.23 -9.59 8.18
CA LEU A 493 -8.61 -9.06 9.39
C LEU A 493 -9.45 -9.40 10.63
N VAL A 494 -10.77 -9.20 10.60
CA VAL A 494 -11.67 -9.54 11.71
C VAL A 494 -11.57 -11.03 12.08
N GLU A 495 -11.56 -11.93 11.08
CA GLU A 495 -11.37 -13.37 11.33
C GLU A 495 -10.03 -13.68 12.02
N VAL A 496 -8.96 -12.95 11.67
CA VAL A 496 -7.64 -13.10 12.28
C VAL A 496 -7.63 -12.55 13.72
N LEU A 497 -8.25 -11.39 13.96
CA LEU A 497 -8.35 -10.77 15.28
C LEU A 497 -9.22 -11.62 16.24
N GLN A 498 -10.26 -12.27 15.71
CA GLN A 498 -11.05 -13.26 16.46
C GLN A 498 -10.22 -14.51 16.80
N LYS A 499 -9.39 -15.04 15.89
CA LYS A 499 -8.45 -16.14 16.20
C LYS A 499 -7.46 -15.79 17.33
N LEU A 500 -7.07 -14.52 17.45
CA LEU A 500 -6.21 -14.01 18.51
C LEU A 500 -6.91 -13.88 19.87
N GLY A 501 -8.25 -13.96 19.89
CA GLY A 501 -9.04 -13.76 21.11
C GLY A 501 -8.99 -12.31 21.61
N LEU A 502 -8.98 -11.33 20.70
CA LEU A 502 -9.12 -9.94 21.14
C LEU A 502 -10.55 -9.67 21.63
N PRO A 503 -10.71 -8.87 22.70
CA PRO A 503 -12.02 -8.55 23.25
C PRO A 503 -12.87 -7.76 22.24
N GLU A 504 -14.01 -8.33 21.84
CA GLU A 504 -14.98 -7.72 20.93
C GLU A 504 -16.14 -7.07 21.71
N LEU A 505 -16.59 -5.88 21.31
CA LEU A 505 -17.76 -5.23 21.90
C LEU A 505 -19.03 -6.05 21.66
N HIS A 506 -19.63 -6.56 22.73
CA HIS A 506 -20.89 -7.29 22.63
C HIS A 506 -22.06 -6.30 22.56
N CYS A 507 -22.56 -6.05 21.36
CA CYS A 507 -23.62 -5.04 21.12
C CYS A 507 -25.03 -5.52 21.50
N THR A 508 -25.28 -6.83 21.53
CA THR A 508 -26.64 -7.37 21.79
C THR A 508 -27.21 -6.98 23.16
N PRO A 509 -26.43 -6.94 24.26
CA PRO A 509 -26.94 -6.50 25.56
C PRO A 509 -27.17 -4.99 25.67
N LEU A 510 -26.59 -4.22 24.75
CA LEU A 510 -26.73 -2.77 24.68
C LEU A 510 -27.93 -2.35 23.82
N SER A 511 -28.63 -3.32 23.21
CA SER A 511 -29.84 -3.11 22.42
C SER A 511 -31.06 -3.74 23.10
N ALA A 512 -32.20 -3.04 23.07
CA ALA A 512 -33.44 -3.61 23.58
C ALA A 512 -33.94 -4.73 22.66
N THR A 513 -33.90 -5.98 23.11
CA THR A 513 -34.68 -7.08 22.51
C THR A 513 -36.13 -6.97 22.99
N SER A 514 -36.92 -6.06 22.41
CA SER A 514 -38.37 -6.17 22.50
C SER A 514 -38.84 -7.22 21.51
N SER A 515 -39.54 -8.21 22.04
CA SER A 515 -40.23 -9.31 21.37
C SER A 515 -40.83 -8.89 20.03
N GLY A 516 -40.40 -9.58 18.96
CA GLY A 516 -41.01 -9.68 17.63
C GLY A 516 -41.98 -8.59 17.20
N LEU A 517 -41.47 -7.48 16.66
CA LEU A 517 -41.97 -6.75 15.49
C LEU A 517 -41.16 -5.45 15.35
N SER A 518 -40.49 -5.30 14.21
CA SER A 518 -39.64 -4.16 13.78
C SER A 518 -38.44 -3.83 14.68
N VAL A 519 -37.25 -4.21 14.19
CA VAL A 519 -35.95 -3.79 14.70
C VAL A 519 -35.73 -2.32 14.31
N TYR A 520 -36.23 -1.38 15.11
CA TYR A 520 -35.60 -0.08 15.27
C TYR A 520 -34.75 -0.17 16.53
N SER A 521 -33.53 -0.66 16.38
CA SER A 521 -32.53 -0.71 17.44
C SER A 521 -32.42 0.65 18.12
N SER A 522 -32.47 0.70 19.45
CA SER A 522 -32.06 1.88 20.21
C SER A 522 -30.56 2.15 19.96
N SER A 523 -30.24 2.85 18.86
CA SER A 523 -28.89 3.09 18.35
C SER A 523 -27.99 3.83 19.36
N ASN A 524 -28.60 4.52 20.30
CA ASN A 524 -27.96 5.51 21.17
C ASN A 524 -26.94 4.90 22.16
N SER A 525 -27.33 3.86 22.90
CA SER A 525 -26.45 3.18 23.87
C SER A 525 -25.25 2.50 23.19
N VAL A 526 -25.48 1.90 22.01
CA VAL A 526 -24.42 1.30 21.18
C VAL A 526 -23.49 2.38 20.62
N THR A 527 -24.02 3.53 20.20
CA THR A 527 -23.21 4.65 19.70
C THR A 527 -22.28 5.18 20.78
N LEU A 528 -22.78 5.33 22.02
CA LEU A 528 -21.93 5.73 23.15
C LEU A 528 -20.81 4.71 23.42
N ALA A 529 -21.14 3.41 23.44
CA ALA A 529 -20.13 2.36 23.64
C ALA A 529 -19.07 2.38 22.52
N ARG A 530 -19.50 2.55 21.25
CA ARG A 530 -18.62 2.66 20.07
C ARG A 530 -17.63 3.82 20.14
N MET A 531 -18.03 4.94 20.75
CA MET A 531 -17.14 6.08 20.94
C MET A 531 -16.03 5.83 21.97
N LEU A 532 -16.24 4.89 22.89
CA LEU A 532 -15.30 4.58 23.96
C LEU A 532 -14.34 3.43 23.59
N VAL A 533 -14.77 2.52 22.72
CA VAL A 533 -13.98 1.37 22.26
C VAL A 533 -13.11 1.69 21.04
N SER A 534 -12.09 0.86 20.82
CA SER A 534 -11.21 0.97 19.67
C SER A 534 -11.91 0.57 18.38
N SER A 535 -11.56 1.28 17.29
CA SER A 535 -12.19 1.10 15.99
C SER A 535 -11.16 0.66 14.95
N LEU A 536 -11.57 -0.25 14.05
CA LEU A 536 -10.80 -0.62 12.87
C LEU A 536 -10.64 0.53 11.84
N LYS A 537 -11.19 1.71 12.09
CA LYS A 537 -10.92 2.93 11.30
C LYS A 537 -9.71 3.70 11.82
N VAL A 538 -9.29 3.46 13.06
CA VAL A 538 -8.20 4.17 13.73
C VAL A 538 -7.07 3.17 14.04
N PRO A 539 -6.01 3.11 13.22
CA PRO A 539 -4.94 2.12 13.36
C PRO A 539 -4.23 2.13 14.73
N ALA A 540 -4.00 3.32 15.30
CA ALA A 540 -3.39 3.46 16.63
C ALA A 540 -4.20 2.77 17.74
N SER A 541 -5.53 2.75 17.60
CA SER A 541 -6.42 2.11 18.57
C SER A 541 -6.31 0.57 18.51
N LEU A 542 -6.19 -0.01 17.31
CA LEU A 542 -5.91 -1.43 17.14
C LEU A 542 -4.54 -1.83 17.69
N LEU A 543 -3.53 -0.98 17.51
CA LEU A 543 -2.19 -1.19 18.05
C LEU A 543 -2.20 -1.22 19.58
N THR A 544 -2.97 -0.32 20.21
CA THR A 544 -3.16 -0.27 21.66
C THR A 544 -3.85 -1.54 22.18
N SER A 545 -4.88 -2.03 21.49
CA SER A 545 -5.54 -3.31 21.81
C SER A 545 -4.58 -4.50 21.72
N LEU A 546 -3.73 -4.54 20.68
CA LEU A 546 -2.73 -5.60 20.50
C LEU A 546 -1.64 -5.56 21.56
N ASP A 547 -1.11 -4.38 21.87
CA ASP A 547 -0.09 -4.17 22.91
C ASP A 547 -0.62 -4.60 24.28
N GLN A 548 -1.86 -4.20 24.62
CA GLN A 548 -2.47 -4.57 25.89
C GLN A 548 -2.69 -6.09 26.01
N LYS A 549 -3.15 -6.76 24.95
CA LYS A 549 -3.24 -8.24 24.94
C LYS A 549 -1.87 -8.88 25.08
N MET A 550 -0.82 -8.31 24.47
CA MET A 550 0.56 -8.80 24.60
C MET A 550 1.12 -8.64 26.02
N THR A 551 0.78 -7.56 26.73
CA THR A 551 1.16 -7.39 28.14
C THR A 551 0.37 -8.32 29.08
N LEU A 552 -0.91 -8.57 28.78
CA LEU A 552 -1.77 -9.41 29.62
C LEU A 552 -1.49 -10.92 29.43
N ASP A 553 -1.19 -11.37 28.20
CA ASP A 553 -0.86 -12.76 27.90
C ASP A 553 0.22 -12.88 26.80
N PRO A 554 1.51 -12.84 27.19
CA PRO A 554 2.64 -12.94 26.26
C PRO A 554 2.71 -14.28 25.50
N HIS A 555 2.10 -15.34 26.03
CA HIS A 555 2.17 -16.70 25.47
C HIS A 555 1.00 -17.01 24.52
N SER A 556 -0.11 -16.27 24.57
CA SER A 556 -1.30 -16.54 23.76
C SER A 556 -1.11 -16.38 22.26
N ILE A 557 -0.16 -15.54 21.80
CA ILE A 557 0.02 -15.22 20.38
C ILE A 557 0.91 -16.26 19.67
N ARG A 558 1.80 -16.93 20.40
CA ARG A 558 2.84 -17.79 19.83
C ARG A 558 2.23 -19.10 19.32
N GLY A 559 2.29 -19.32 18.00
CA GLY A 559 1.84 -20.56 17.35
C GLY A 559 0.35 -20.64 16.99
N LYS A 560 -0.43 -19.57 17.19
CA LYS A 560 -1.86 -19.53 16.79
C LYS A 560 -2.14 -18.96 15.39
N LEU A 561 -1.20 -18.19 14.84
CA LEU A 561 -1.37 -17.49 13.57
C LEU A 561 -0.63 -18.22 12.44
N ASP A 562 -1.33 -18.42 11.31
CA ASP A 562 -0.72 -18.87 10.06
C ASP A 562 0.00 -17.69 9.36
N PRO A 563 0.96 -17.92 8.45
CA PRO A 563 1.67 -16.83 7.78
C PRO A 563 0.77 -15.87 6.98
N SER A 564 -0.34 -16.37 6.45
CA SER A 564 -1.36 -15.56 5.79
C SER A 564 -2.13 -14.64 6.75
N ASP A 565 -2.22 -15.02 8.03
CA ASP A 565 -2.92 -14.26 9.06
C ASP A 565 -2.05 -13.09 9.53
N CYS A 566 -0.76 -13.33 9.79
CA CYS A 566 0.23 -12.29 10.11
C CYS A 566 0.32 -11.24 9.00
N ARG A 567 0.28 -11.68 7.74
CA ARG A 567 0.25 -10.79 6.57
C ARG A 567 -0.97 -9.88 6.55
N ALA A 568 -2.15 -10.38 6.90
CA ALA A 568 -3.38 -9.58 6.89
C ALA A 568 -3.31 -8.42 7.91
N ILE A 569 -2.70 -8.66 9.09
CA ILE A 569 -2.50 -7.63 10.11
C ILE A 569 -1.52 -6.56 9.59
N LEU A 570 -0.36 -6.97 9.06
CA LEU A 570 0.65 -6.04 8.57
C LEU A 570 0.18 -5.23 7.35
N GLU A 571 -0.60 -5.84 6.44
CA GLU A 571 -1.17 -5.14 5.28
C GLU A 571 -2.15 -4.05 5.68
N TYR A 572 -2.91 -4.23 6.76
CA TYR A 572 -3.79 -3.21 7.30
C TYR A 572 -3.00 -1.99 7.82
N PHE A 573 -1.94 -2.21 8.59
CA PHE A 573 -1.07 -1.13 9.07
C PHE A 573 -0.32 -0.44 7.93
N SER A 574 0.10 -1.18 6.89
CA SER A 574 0.73 -0.61 5.70
C SER A 574 -0.21 0.32 4.93
N ARG A 575 -1.47 -0.09 4.68
CA ARG A 575 -2.47 0.77 4.04
C ARG A 575 -2.78 2.05 4.84
N SER A 576 -2.55 2.00 6.14
CA SER A 576 -2.89 3.07 7.07
C SER A 576 -1.65 3.77 7.62
N ALA A 577 -0.49 3.63 6.95
CA ALA A 577 0.79 4.15 7.43
C ALA A 577 0.80 5.68 7.59
N SER A 578 0.03 6.41 6.79
CA SER A 578 -0.13 7.87 6.90
C SER A 578 -0.85 8.33 8.17
N CYS A 579 -1.59 7.44 8.84
CA CYS A 579 -2.37 7.75 10.04
C CYS A 579 -1.65 7.37 11.35
N LEU A 580 -0.44 6.81 11.27
CA LEU A 580 0.36 6.38 12.42
C LEU A 580 1.34 7.49 12.86
N GLN A 581 1.60 7.58 14.17
CA GLN A 581 2.55 8.55 14.75
C GLN A 581 3.86 7.88 15.19
N ASP A 582 4.90 8.67 15.45
CA ASP A 582 6.22 8.15 15.86
C ASP A 582 6.17 7.27 17.12
N ALA A 583 5.25 7.54 18.05
CA ALA A 583 5.04 6.70 19.24
C ALA A 583 4.64 5.26 18.88
N ASP A 584 3.87 5.08 17.80
CA ASP A 584 3.38 3.78 17.32
C ASP A 584 4.50 2.92 16.74
N LYS A 585 5.60 3.52 16.27
CA LYS A 585 6.77 2.80 15.75
C LYS A 585 7.33 1.83 16.79
N SER A 586 7.44 2.27 18.04
CA SER A 586 8.00 1.46 19.12
C SER A 586 7.17 0.21 19.41
N THR A 587 5.84 0.31 19.32
CA THR A 587 4.93 -0.81 19.55
C THR A 587 4.86 -1.74 18.35
N LEU A 588 4.86 -1.21 17.13
CA LEU A 588 4.92 -2.01 15.90
C LEU A 588 6.19 -2.87 15.83
N ARG A 589 7.36 -2.34 16.22
CA ARG A 589 8.61 -3.11 16.24
C ARG A 589 8.60 -4.30 17.21
N LYS A 590 7.82 -4.21 18.30
CA LYS A 590 7.66 -5.29 19.29
C LYS A 590 6.75 -6.43 18.84
N LEU A 591 5.98 -6.24 17.76
CA LEU A 591 5.04 -7.25 17.27
C LEU A 591 5.78 -8.45 16.66
N PRO A 592 5.45 -9.70 17.05
CA PRO A 592 6.11 -10.90 16.54
C PRO A 592 5.45 -11.39 15.24
N PHE A 593 5.27 -10.51 14.25
CA PHE A 593 4.55 -10.81 13.00
C PHE A 593 5.43 -10.73 11.74
N TYR A 594 6.72 -10.40 11.86
CA TYR A 594 7.62 -10.22 10.72
C TYR A 594 8.29 -11.54 10.34
N LEU A 595 8.15 -11.95 9.07
CA LEU A 595 8.70 -13.21 8.57
C LEU A 595 10.19 -13.06 8.24
N ALA A 596 11.05 -13.77 8.97
CA ALA A 596 12.47 -13.85 8.66
C ALA A 596 12.74 -14.81 7.50
N THR A 597 13.80 -14.55 6.72
CA THR A 597 14.14 -15.38 5.54
C THR A 597 14.63 -16.78 5.87
N HIS A 598 15.24 -16.99 7.04
CA HIS A 598 15.56 -18.34 7.57
C HIS A 598 14.33 -19.09 8.12
N GLY A 599 13.16 -18.45 8.12
CA GLY A 599 11.90 -19.03 8.58
C GLY A 599 11.56 -18.68 10.04
N GLY A 600 10.27 -18.43 10.29
CA GLY A 600 9.74 -18.05 11.59
C GLY A 600 9.41 -16.55 11.71
N PHE A 601 8.61 -16.22 12.72
CA PHE A 601 8.20 -14.84 13.00
C PHE A 601 9.05 -14.23 14.10
N ILE A 602 9.61 -13.04 13.84
CA ILE A 602 10.51 -12.32 14.74
C ILE A 602 9.92 -10.97 15.17
N ARG A 603 10.46 -10.42 16.27
CA ARG A 603 10.29 -9.01 16.64
C ARG A 603 11.45 -8.21 16.07
N LEU A 604 11.21 -6.98 15.64
CA LEU A 604 12.24 -6.13 15.01
C LEU A 604 13.25 -5.53 16.00
N ASP A 605 12.97 -5.60 17.30
CA ASP A 605 13.88 -5.11 18.35
C ASP A 605 14.96 -6.12 18.73
N ASP A 606 14.80 -7.39 18.36
CA ASP A 606 15.71 -8.48 18.77
C ASP A 606 17.04 -8.47 17.99
N ALA A 607 17.11 -7.80 16.83
CA ALA A 607 18.30 -7.76 15.98
C ALA A 607 18.33 -6.57 15.01
N LYS A 608 19.46 -6.40 14.30
CA LYS A 608 19.56 -5.48 13.16
C LYS A 608 18.88 -6.11 11.95
N VAL A 609 17.83 -5.46 11.44
CA VAL A 609 16.97 -6.00 10.38
C VAL A 609 17.13 -5.25 9.05
N CYS A 610 17.27 -6.00 7.96
CA CYS A 610 17.23 -5.47 6.59
C CYS A 610 16.10 -6.13 5.80
N VAL A 611 15.41 -5.40 4.93
CA VAL A 611 14.34 -5.97 4.11
C VAL A 611 14.91 -6.46 2.78
N LEU A 612 14.72 -7.75 2.48
CA LEU A 612 15.26 -8.41 1.29
C LEU A 612 14.19 -8.48 0.19
N PRO A 613 14.44 -7.95 -1.02
CA PRO A 613 13.50 -7.96 -2.14
C PRO A 613 12.95 -9.34 -2.47
N PHE A 614 11.70 -9.38 -2.90
CA PHE A 614 11.07 -10.60 -3.37
C PHE A 614 11.76 -11.11 -4.65
N GLY A 615 12.07 -12.41 -4.68
CA GLY A 615 12.62 -13.11 -5.85
C GLY A 615 14.08 -13.50 -5.73
N ILE A 616 14.84 -12.96 -4.76
CA ILE A 616 16.24 -13.37 -4.54
C ILE A 616 16.28 -14.82 -4.03
N PRO A 617 17.18 -15.68 -4.55
CA PRO A 617 17.30 -17.07 -4.12
C PRO A 617 17.59 -17.20 -2.63
N ARG A 618 16.99 -18.19 -1.97
CA ARG A 618 17.10 -18.38 -0.51
C ARG A 618 18.25 -19.31 -0.09
N ASN A 619 18.93 -19.91 -1.06
CA ASN A 619 20.02 -20.84 -0.83
C ASN A 619 21.15 -20.15 -0.06
N GLU A 620 21.44 -20.66 1.14
CA GLU A 620 22.51 -20.21 2.05
C GLU A 620 22.45 -18.72 2.45
N ILE A 621 21.25 -18.10 2.40
CA ILE A 621 21.05 -16.75 2.97
C ILE A 621 21.27 -16.77 4.49
N ASP A 622 20.93 -17.85 5.17
CA ASP A 622 21.18 -18.07 6.60
C ASP A 622 22.67 -18.03 6.96
N VAL A 623 23.54 -18.51 6.07
CA VAL A 623 25.00 -18.39 6.22
C VAL A 623 25.42 -16.91 6.13
N LEU A 624 24.87 -16.16 5.19
CA LEU A 624 25.11 -14.71 5.05
C LEU A 624 24.56 -13.90 6.24
N GLU A 625 23.42 -14.29 6.81
CA GLU A 625 22.85 -13.68 8.02
C GLU A 625 23.78 -13.84 9.22
N SER A 626 24.38 -15.03 9.37
CA SER A 626 25.30 -15.33 10.46
C SER A 626 26.61 -14.52 10.39
N GLU A 627 27.19 -14.39 9.19
CA GLU A 627 28.43 -13.63 8.96
C GLU A 627 28.23 -12.11 9.12
N LEU A 628 27.09 -11.58 8.65
CA LEU A 628 26.81 -10.15 8.70
C LEU A 628 26.16 -9.69 10.02
N SER A 629 25.74 -10.62 10.87
CA SER A 629 24.96 -10.34 12.09
C SER A 629 23.71 -9.48 11.81
N VAL A 630 23.03 -9.75 10.68
CA VAL A 630 21.83 -9.05 10.21
C VAL A 630 20.78 -10.09 9.86
N ILE A 631 19.54 -9.90 10.31
CA ILE A 631 18.41 -10.75 9.92
C ILE A 631 17.71 -10.12 8.71
N PHE A 632 17.50 -10.89 7.66
CA PHE A 632 16.73 -10.44 6.51
C PHE A 632 15.24 -10.76 6.72
N VAL A 633 14.39 -9.75 6.51
CA VAL A 633 12.92 -9.88 6.54
C VAL A 633 12.41 -9.93 5.11
N GLU A 634 11.46 -10.84 4.86
CA GLU A 634 10.89 -11.03 3.53
C GLU A 634 10.13 -9.77 3.07
N SER A 635 10.52 -9.22 1.92
CA SER A 635 9.83 -8.08 1.32
C SER A 635 8.52 -8.50 0.68
N TRP A 636 7.40 -8.02 1.22
CA TRP A 636 6.12 -8.03 0.52
C TRP A 636 5.86 -6.64 -0.07
N LEU A 637 5.55 -6.58 -1.37
CA LEU A 637 5.24 -5.32 -2.06
C LEU A 637 4.14 -4.51 -1.34
N SER A 638 3.17 -5.22 -0.73
CA SER A 638 2.07 -4.64 0.04
C SER A 638 2.49 -3.98 1.38
N LEU A 639 3.72 -4.22 1.86
CA LEU A 639 4.26 -3.68 3.11
C LEU A 639 5.28 -2.54 2.91
N SER A 640 5.50 -2.10 1.67
CA SER A 640 6.51 -1.08 1.35
C SER A 640 6.33 0.23 2.13
N ASP A 641 5.09 0.70 2.29
CA ASP A 641 4.79 1.93 3.04
C ASP A 641 5.01 1.74 4.55
N LEU A 642 4.70 0.56 5.10
CA LEU A 642 5.00 0.21 6.49
C LEU A 642 6.52 0.17 6.76
N PHE A 643 7.31 -0.41 5.84
CA PHE A 643 8.76 -0.49 6.02
C PHE A 643 9.44 0.87 5.94
N LYS A 644 8.95 1.76 5.07
CA LYS A 644 9.37 3.18 5.05
C LYS A 644 9.04 3.88 6.36
N PHE A 645 7.83 3.69 6.90
CA PHE A 645 7.42 4.28 8.17
C PHE A 645 8.28 3.79 9.35
N LEU A 646 8.67 2.51 9.38
CA LEU A 646 9.50 1.93 10.43
C LEU A 646 11.01 2.22 10.30
N ASP A 647 11.40 3.06 9.32
CA ASP A 647 12.79 3.40 9.03
C ASP A 647 13.68 2.16 8.76
N LEU A 648 13.11 1.10 8.17
CA LEU A 648 13.84 -0.10 7.80
C LEU A 648 14.62 0.12 6.50
N LYS A 649 15.87 -0.34 6.46
CA LYS A 649 16.70 -0.27 5.25
C LYS A 649 16.19 -1.25 4.21
N CYS A 650 15.36 -0.78 3.28
CA CYS A 650 14.99 -1.52 2.07
C CYS A 650 16.17 -1.49 1.10
N VAL A 651 16.79 -2.65 0.90
CA VAL A 651 17.96 -2.78 0.01
C VAL A 651 17.45 -3.19 -1.36
N SER A 652 17.86 -2.53 -2.45
CA SER A 652 17.44 -2.93 -3.79
C SER A 652 18.05 -4.29 -4.18
N ALA A 653 17.45 -5.01 -5.14
CA ALA A 653 18.00 -6.30 -5.59
C ALA A 653 19.44 -6.14 -6.14
N VAL A 654 19.72 -5.00 -6.74
CA VAL A 654 21.03 -4.58 -7.25
C VAL A 654 22.00 -4.35 -6.09
N ASP A 655 21.57 -3.64 -5.05
CA ASP A 655 22.39 -3.40 -3.85
C ASP A 655 22.68 -4.70 -3.10
N VAL A 656 21.68 -5.57 -2.89
CA VAL A 656 21.89 -6.89 -2.25
C VAL A 656 22.89 -7.71 -3.07
N SER A 657 22.73 -7.75 -4.40
CA SER A 657 23.65 -8.49 -5.26
C SER A 657 25.09 -7.95 -5.16
N CYS A 658 25.29 -6.64 -5.27
CA CYS A 658 26.63 -6.05 -5.28
C CYS A 658 27.31 -6.02 -3.90
N THR A 659 26.59 -5.58 -2.88
CA THR A 659 27.18 -5.28 -1.56
C THR A 659 27.13 -6.44 -0.57
N ILE A 660 26.24 -7.41 -0.79
CA ILE A 660 26.05 -8.54 0.14
C ILE A 660 26.51 -9.84 -0.53
N ILE A 661 25.90 -10.21 -1.66
CA ILE A 661 26.14 -11.52 -2.31
C ILE A 661 27.53 -11.57 -2.96
N LEU A 662 27.85 -10.63 -3.85
CA LEU A 662 29.12 -10.64 -4.60
C LEU A 662 30.33 -10.37 -3.70
N THR A 663 30.16 -9.58 -2.63
CA THR A 663 31.24 -9.31 -1.66
C THR A 663 31.60 -10.55 -0.82
N ASN A 664 30.63 -11.43 -0.55
CA ASN A 664 30.82 -12.65 0.25
C ASN A 664 30.72 -13.94 -0.60
N PHE A 665 30.91 -13.84 -1.92
CA PHE A 665 30.66 -14.93 -2.87
C PHE A 665 31.47 -16.20 -2.58
N SER A 666 32.67 -16.04 -2.00
CA SER A 666 33.56 -17.14 -1.62
C SER A 666 33.06 -17.98 -0.45
N ILE A 667 32.12 -17.48 0.36
CA ILE A 667 31.58 -18.19 1.54
C ILE A 667 30.50 -19.20 1.11
N LEU A 668 29.79 -18.92 0.01
CA LEU A 668 28.71 -19.75 -0.51
C LEU A 668 29.22 -21.04 -1.16
N SER A 669 28.42 -22.11 -1.16
CA SER A 669 28.68 -23.36 -1.90
C SER A 669 28.60 -23.18 -3.42
N GLU A 670 29.11 -24.15 -4.18
CA GLU A 670 29.10 -24.13 -5.64
C GLU A 670 27.67 -24.07 -6.20
N GLU A 671 26.75 -24.84 -5.62
CA GLU A 671 25.34 -24.86 -5.99
C GLU A 671 24.65 -23.53 -5.66
N ALA A 672 24.92 -22.94 -4.50
CA ALA A 672 24.35 -21.64 -4.12
C ALA A 672 24.86 -20.52 -5.04
N ARG A 673 26.16 -20.51 -5.36
CA ARG A 673 26.78 -19.54 -6.27
C ARG A 673 26.12 -19.56 -7.66
N LEU A 674 25.88 -20.74 -8.22
CA LEU A 674 25.22 -20.88 -9.53
C LEU A 674 23.79 -20.33 -9.51
N VAL A 675 23.00 -20.66 -8.50
CA VAL A 675 21.61 -20.18 -8.39
C VAL A 675 21.56 -18.64 -8.25
N HIS A 676 22.47 -18.05 -7.48
CA HIS A 676 22.57 -16.59 -7.36
C HIS A 676 23.00 -15.92 -8.67
N LEU A 677 23.93 -16.52 -9.43
CA LEU A 677 24.34 -15.99 -10.74
C LEU A 677 23.25 -16.14 -11.80
N GLU A 678 22.52 -17.25 -11.82
CA GLU A 678 21.35 -17.44 -12.68
C GLU A 678 20.26 -16.42 -12.39
N TYR A 679 20.05 -16.07 -11.12
CA TYR A 679 19.13 -15.00 -10.73
C TYR A 679 19.58 -13.64 -11.26
N ILE A 680 20.87 -13.29 -11.13
CA ILE A 680 21.40 -12.02 -11.66
C ILE A 680 21.21 -11.95 -13.19
N LEU A 681 21.43 -13.07 -13.90
CA LEU A 681 21.22 -13.18 -15.34
C LEU A 681 19.76 -13.03 -15.76
N SER A 682 18.87 -13.83 -15.14
CA SER A 682 17.47 -13.96 -15.54
C SER A 682 16.56 -12.85 -15.02
N SER A 683 16.89 -12.27 -13.86
CA SER A 683 16.00 -11.35 -13.13
C SER A 683 16.54 -9.93 -13.05
N ILE A 684 17.86 -9.71 -13.06
CA ILE A 684 18.44 -8.36 -13.00
C ILE A 684 18.84 -7.88 -14.39
N LEU A 685 19.68 -8.63 -15.10
CA LEU A 685 20.20 -8.21 -16.40
C LEU A 685 19.16 -8.30 -17.54
N ALA A 686 18.17 -9.19 -17.42
CA ALA A 686 17.10 -9.33 -18.40
C ALA A 686 15.86 -8.45 -18.11
N ASP A 687 15.73 -7.85 -16.91
CA ASP A 687 14.58 -6.99 -16.60
C ASP A 687 14.75 -5.60 -17.23
N PHE A 688 13.79 -5.22 -18.07
CA PHE A 688 13.74 -3.93 -18.74
C PHE A 688 13.41 -2.76 -17.81
N ARG A 689 12.91 -3.03 -16.59
CA ARG A 689 12.53 -2.01 -15.60
C ARG A 689 13.70 -1.49 -14.76
N ILE A 690 14.85 -2.18 -14.77
CA ILE A 690 16.04 -1.74 -14.05
C ILE A 690 16.82 -0.76 -14.93
N GLU A 691 17.20 0.38 -14.34
CA GLU A 691 17.96 1.43 -15.02
C GLU A 691 19.30 0.92 -15.56
N ASP A 692 19.70 1.39 -16.74
CA ASP A 692 20.95 0.97 -17.37
C ASP A 692 22.18 1.31 -16.52
N GLY A 693 22.11 2.35 -15.68
CA GLY A 693 23.16 2.70 -14.72
C GLY A 693 23.36 1.64 -13.64
N ASP A 694 22.28 1.07 -13.09
CA ASP A 694 22.35 0.00 -12.09
C ASP A 694 22.81 -1.33 -12.71
N LYS A 695 22.39 -1.61 -13.95
CA LYS A 695 22.90 -2.76 -14.72
C LYS A 695 24.41 -2.65 -14.93
N GLN A 696 24.90 -1.47 -15.28
CA GLN A 696 26.33 -1.24 -15.42
C GLN A 696 27.06 -1.43 -14.09
N ARG A 697 26.50 -0.95 -12.98
CA ARG A 697 27.08 -1.13 -11.64
C ARG A 697 27.23 -2.60 -11.24
N VAL A 698 26.23 -3.43 -11.57
CA VAL A 698 26.29 -4.89 -11.34
C VAL A 698 27.35 -5.53 -12.22
N LEU A 699 27.42 -5.16 -13.51
CA LEU A 699 28.45 -5.65 -14.42
C LEU A 699 29.87 -5.27 -13.97
N ASP A 700 30.06 -4.06 -13.44
CA ASP A 700 31.35 -3.60 -12.92
C ASP A 700 31.74 -4.37 -11.64
N CYS A 701 30.78 -4.68 -10.77
CA CYS A 701 31.03 -5.53 -9.60
C CYS A 701 31.40 -6.96 -10.02
N LEU A 702 30.65 -7.54 -10.97
CA LEU A 702 30.91 -8.88 -11.50
C LEU A 702 32.27 -8.97 -12.21
N ARG A 703 32.68 -7.93 -12.94
CA ARG A 703 33.99 -7.87 -13.60
C ARG A 703 35.16 -8.04 -12.61
N ASN A 704 35.01 -7.49 -11.41
CA ASN A 704 36.05 -7.52 -10.38
C ASN A 704 35.91 -8.71 -9.41
N THR A 705 34.81 -9.46 -9.49
CA THR A 705 34.55 -10.58 -8.57
C THR A 705 35.16 -11.87 -9.15
N PRO A 706 35.87 -12.68 -8.35
CA PRO A 706 36.28 -14.02 -8.75
C PRO A 706 35.06 -14.93 -8.81
N LEU A 707 34.66 -15.34 -10.03
CA LEU A 707 33.38 -16.01 -10.31
C LEU A 707 33.55 -17.41 -10.89
N VAL A 708 34.54 -17.60 -11.76
CA VAL A 708 34.71 -18.82 -12.54
C VAL A 708 35.76 -19.70 -11.87
N PRO A 709 35.45 -20.97 -11.55
CA PRO A 709 36.43 -21.90 -11.01
C PRO A 709 37.50 -22.22 -12.06
N SER A 710 38.76 -22.11 -11.67
CA SER A 710 39.92 -22.60 -12.41
C SER A 710 40.05 -24.12 -12.24
N ALA A 711 40.89 -24.78 -13.05
CA ALA A 711 41.12 -26.23 -13.02
C ALA A 711 41.63 -26.77 -11.67
N ASP A 712 42.09 -25.89 -10.78
CA ASP A 712 42.52 -26.17 -9.41
C ASP A 712 41.44 -25.91 -8.34
N GLY A 713 40.22 -25.54 -8.75
CA GLY A 713 39.08 -25.24 -7.87
C GLY A 713 39.10 -23.82 -7.29
N THR A 714 40.08 -22.99 -7.64
CA THR A 714 40.14 -21.59 -7.18
C THR A 714 39.25 -20.68 -8.04
N LEU A 715 38.51 -19.75 -7.41
CA LEU A 715 37.71 -18.79 -8.16
C LEU A 715 38.61 -17.71 -8.76
N GLN A 716 38.46 -17.49 -10.06
CA GLN A 716 39.15 -16.45 -10.82
C GLN A 716 38.15 -15.52 -11.54
N THR A 717 38.63 -14.35 -11.96
CA THR A 717 37.81 -13.41 -12.73
C THR A 717 37.65 -13.88 -14.17
N ALA A 718 36.58 -13.44 -14.85
CA ALA A 718 36.34 -13.78 -16.26
C ALA A 718 37.50 -13.37 -17.19
N SER A 719 38.25 -12.33 -16.83
CA SER A 719 39.40 -11.83 -17.60
C SER A 719 40.59 -12.79 -17.67
N CYS A 720 40.64 -13.80 -16.81
CA CYS A 720 41.66 -14.84 -16.83
C CYS A 720 41.42 -15.88 -17.95
N PHE A 721 40.21 -15.93 -18.51
CA PHE A 721 39.78 -16.96 -19.47
C PHE A 721 39.58 -16.39 -20.87
N TYR A 722 39.72 -17.27 -21.86
CA TYR A 722 39.55 -16.96 -23.28
C TYR A 722 38.25 -17.55 -23.80
N ASP A 723 37.72 -16.94 -24.87
CA ASP A 723 36.51 -17.42 -25.51
C ASP A 723 36.77 -18.67 -26.37
N PRO A 724 36.10 -19.81 -26.08
CA PRO A 724 36.27 -21.06 -26.84
C PRO A 724 35.65 -20.99 -28.26
N GLY A 725 34.76 -20.02 -28.52
CA GLY A 725 34.16 -19.80 -29.83
C GLY A 725 35.05 -19.10 -30.84
N ILE A 726 36.27 -18.70 -30.45
CA ILE A 726 37.25 -18.06 -31.33
C ILE A 726 38.29 -19.08 -31.74
N ASP A 727 38.28 -19.44 -33.02
CA ASP A 727 39.16 -20.47 -33.59
C ASP A 727 40.64 -20.26 -33.24
N VAL A 728 41.12 -19.01 -33.28
CA VAL A 728 42.52 -18.68 -32.95
C VAL A 728 42.87 -19.07 -31.51
N PHE A 729 42.03 -18.74 -30.53
CA PHE A 729 42.33 -19.08 -29.13
C PHE A 729 42.25 -20.59 -28.92
N ARG A 730 41.22 -21.24 -29.48
CA ARG A 730 41.01 -22.69 -29.38
C ARG A 730 42.18 -23.50 -29.96
N THR A 731 42.79 -23.04 -31.06
CA THR A 731 43.92 -23.74 -31.68
C THR A 731 45.26 -23.43 -30.99
N MET A 732 45.43 -22.24 -30.39
CA MET A 732 46.72 -21.79 -29.84
C MET A 732 46.88 -22.03 -28.34
N LEU A 733 45.79 -22.11 -27.58
CA LEU A 733 45.82 -22.19 -26.12
C LEU A 733 45.37 -23.58 -25.63
N PRO A 734 45.91 -24.04 -24.48
CA PRO A 734 45.48 -25.29 -23.87
C PRO A 734 44.11 -25.17 -23.19
N ASP A 735 43.41 -26.30 -23.02
CA ASP A 735 42.03 -26.35 -22.51
C ASP A 735 41.82 -25.67 -21.15
N ARG A 736 42.85 -25.64 -20.28
CA ARG A 736 42.82 -24.98 -18.96
C ARG A 736 42.58 -23.47 -19.00
N ASN A 737 42.77 -22.83 -20.16
CA ASN A 737 42.61 -21.40 -20.35
C ASN A 737 41.17 -21.01 -20.73
N PHE A 738 40.26 -21.99 -20.86
CA PHE A 738 38.84 -21.77 -21.16
C PHE A 738 37.98 -22.04 -19.93
N PRO A 739 36.78 -21.43 -19.84
CA PRO A 739 35.83 -21.72 -18.76
C PRO A 739 35.40 -23.21 -18.81
N SER A 740 35.27 -23.85 -17.64
CA SER A 740 34.74 -25.21 -17.51
C SER A 740 33.21 -25.24 -17.46
N GLU A 741 32.59 -26.42 -17.62
CA GLU A 741 31.15 -26.60 -17.37
C GLU A 741 30.78 -26.07 -15.96
N PRO A 742 29.65 -25.35 -15.79
CA PRO A 742 28.62 -25.01 -16.79
C PRO A 742 28.89 -23.72 -17.58
N PHE A 743 30.01 -23.04 -17.34
CA PHE A 743 30.33 -21.71 -17.89
C PHE A 743 30.77 -21.73 -19.37
N ASP A 744 30.96 -22.91 -19.95
CA ASP A 744 31.28 -23.15 -21.36
C ASP A 744 30.06 -23.04 -22.29
N SER A 745 28.84 -23.00 -21.72
CA SER A 745 27.61 -22.90 -22.51
C SER A 745 27.43 -21.53 -23.17
N HIS A 746 26.71 -21.48 -24.29
CA HIS A 746 26.51 -20.25 -25.07
C HIS A 746 25.94 -19.07 -24.25
N GLN A 747 25.02 -19.36 -23.31
CA GLN A 747 24.43 -18.35 -22.44
C GLN A 747 25.48 -17.73 -21.50
N TRP A 748 26.31 -18.57 -20.89
CA TRP A 748 27.38 -18.14 -20.00
C TRP A 748 28.50 -17.43 -20.75
N ILE A 749 28.93 -17.92 -21.91
CA ILE A 749 29.94 -17.23 -22.74
C ILE A 749 29.47 -15.83 -23.13
N THR A 750 28.22 -15.68 -23.55
CA THR A 750 27.65 -14.35 -23.89
C THR A 750 27.67 -13.40 -22.69
N PHE A 751 27.45 -13.91 -21.49
CA PHE A 751 27.53 -13.16 -20.24
C PHE A 751 28.97 -12.83 -19.85
N LEU A 752 29.85 -13.83 -19.90
CA LEU A 752 31.27 -13.71 -19.60
C LEU A 752 31.95 -12.66 -20.50
N ARG A 753 31.58 -12.57 -21.79
CA ARG A 753 31.99 -11.49 -22.71
C ARG A 753 31.70 -10.09 -22.16
N LYS A 754 30.53 -9.89 -21.54
CA LYS A 754 30.15 -8.57 -20.98
C LYS A 754 30.97 -8.19 -19.75
N ILE A 755 31.33 -9.19 -18.93
CA ILE A 755 32.05 -8.95 -17.67
C ILE A 755 33.58 -9.00 -17.83
N GLY A 756 34.12 -9.42 -18.97
CA GLY A 756 35.55 -9.25 -19.31
C GLY A 756 36.28 -10.47 -19.86
N LEU A 757 35.57 -11.53 -20.29
CA LEU A 757 36.15 -12.65 -21.02
C LEU A 757 36.90 -12.16 -22.26
N VAL A 758 38.08 -12.74 -22.53
CA VAL A 758 38.88 -12.35 -23.68
C VAL A 758 38.25 -12.89 -24.98
N ASP A 759 37.48 -12.04 -25.64
CA ASP A 759 36.66 -12.35 -26.83
C ASP A 759 37.22 -11.74 -28.13
N LYS A 760 38.37 -11.07 -28.07
CA LYS A 760 39.04 -10.49 -29.23
C LYS A 760 40.51 -10.82 -29.19
N VAL A 761 41.01 -11.33 -30.32
CA VAL A 761 42.44 -11.49 -30.53
C VAL A 761 43.04 -10.09 -30.67
N SER A 762 43.84 -9.66 -29.71
CA SER A 762 44.54 -8.38 -29.77
C SER A 762 45.74 -8.46 -30.72
N VAL A 763 46.26 -7.31 -31.15
CA VAL A 763 47.50 -7.22 -31.93
C VAL A 763 48.66 -7.92 -31.20
N ALA A 764 48.72 -7.80 -29.87
CA ALA A 764 49.73 -8.47 -29.05
C ALA A 764 49.55 -10.00 -29.02
N HIS A 765 48.31 -10.49 -28.91
CA HIS A 765 48.01 -11.93 -28.98
C HIS A 765 48.44 -12.50 -30.34
N PHE A 766 48.12 -11.81 -31.44
CA PHE A 766 48.52 -12.25 -32.77
C PHE A 766 50.03 -12.32 -32.93
N LYS A 767 50.78 -11.28 -32.53
CA LYS A 767 52.25 -11.27 -32.60
C LYS A 767 52.87 -12.42 -31.80
N ARG A 768 52.34 -12.68 -30.60
CA ARG A 768 52.80 -13.79 -29.75
C ARG A 768 52.58 -15.13 -30.46
N PHE A 769 51.36 -15.40 -30.92
CA PHE A 769 51.03 -16.66 -31.60
C PHE A 769 51.80 -16.84 -32.91
N ALA A 770 51.99 -15.78 -33.70
CA ALA A 770 52.78 -15.85 -34.94
C ALA A 770 54.26 -16.18 -34.67
N LYS A 771 54.85 -15.62 -33.59
CA LYS A 771 56.21 -15.97 -33.17
C LYS A 771 56.29 -17.39 -32.63
N GLU A 772 55.34 -17.80 -31.80
CA GLU A 772 55.27 -19.18 -31.28
C GLU A 772 55.17 -20.21 -32.42
N VAL A 773 54.35 -19.95 -33.46
CA VAL A 773 54.28 -20.81 -34.65
C VAL A 773 55.57 -20.79 -35.45
N ALA A 774 56.24 -19.63 -35.58
CA ALA A 774 57.53 -19.55 -36.26
C ALA A 774 58.64 -20.29 -35.50
N ASP A 775 58.65 -20.20 -34.17
CA ASP A 775 59.59 -20.93 -33.30
C ASP A 775 59.30 -22.43 -33.33
N GLU A 776 58.03 -22.85 -33.22
CA GLU A 776 57.59 -24.24 -33.37
C GLU A 776 57.98 -24.81 -34.74
N ALA A 777 57.79 -24.01 -35.80
CA ALA A 777 58.23 -24.34 -37.15
C ALA A 777 59.76 -24.42 -37.28
N ALA A 778 60.54 -23.79 -36.41
CA ALA A 778 61.99 -23.93 -36.40
C ALA A 778 62.46 -25.15 -35.59
N THR A 779 61.78 -25.48 -34.48
CA THR A 779 62.27 -26.47 -33.50
C THR A 779 61.58 -27.83 -33.57
N ALA A 780 60.27 -27.90 -33.85
CA ALA A 780 59.46 -29.11 -33.69
C ALA A 780 58.23 -29.12 -34.63
N ARG A 781 58.48 -29.20 -35.94
CA ARG A 781 57.46 -29.15 -37.00
C ARG A 781 56.47 -30.32 -36.90
N THR A 782 55.19 -30.03 -36.85
CA THR A 782 54.10 -31.03 -36.92
C THR A 782 52.99 -30.58 -37.88
N GLN A 783 52.05 -31.48 -38.17
CA GLN A 783 50.83 -31.13 -38.90
C GLN A 783 49.98 -30.08 -38.15
N ASP A 784 50.06 -30.05 -36.82
CA ASP A 784 49.39 -29.04 -35.98
C ASP A 784 49.98 -27.64 -36.23
N THR A 785 51.30 -27.52 -36.39
CA THR A 785 51.98 -26.28 -36.77
C THR A 785 51.46 -25.72 -38.11
N TYR A 786 51.14 -26.60 -39.06
CA TYR A 786 50.58 -26.21 -40.36
C TYR A 786 49.15 -25.68 -40.24
N GLU A 787 48.30 -26.33 -39.43
CA GLU A 787 46.94 -25.85 -39.17
C GLU A 787 46.92 -24.55 -38.37
N LYS A 788 47.79 -24.41 -37.35
CA LYS A 788 48.04 -23.15 -36.63
C LYS A 788 48.39 -22.00 -37.57
N SER A 789 49.31 -22.23 -38.51
CA SER A 789 49.67 -21.25 -39.55
C SER A 789 48.46 -20.82 -40.39
N LYS A 790 47.65 -21.77 -40.87
CA LYS A 790 46.44 -21.45 -41.64
C LYS A 790 45.42 -20.64 -40.83
N VAL A 791 45.17 -21.03 -39.58
CA VAL A 791 44.21 -20.33 -38.71
C VAL A 791 44.64 -18.89 -38.47
N LEU A 792 45.94 -18.64 -38.25
CA LEU A 792 46.47 -17.28 -38.10
C LEU A 792 46.32 -16.45 -39.38
N VAL A 793 46.67 -17.01 -40.55
CA VAL A 793 46.53 -16.28 -41.82
C VAL A 793 45.06 -16.03 -42.16
N HIS A 794 44.17 -17.00 -41.90
CA HIS A 794 42.73 -16.82 -42.09
C HIS A 794 42.22 -15.69 -41.18
N HIS A 795 42.57 -15.71 -39.90
CA HIS A 795 42.20 -14.63 -38.98
C HIS A 795 42.79 -13.28 -39.40
N LEU A 796 44.04 -13.24 -39.88
CA LEU A 796 44.66 -12.01 -40.39
C LEU A 796 43.88 -11.43 -41.57
N PHE A 797 43.32 -12.29 -42.44
CA PHE A 797 42.54 -11.84 -43.60
C PHE A 797 41.14 -11.41 -43.20
N SER A 798 40.48 -12.18 -42.33
CA SER A 798 39.09 -11.92 -41.90
C SER A 798 38.96 -10.77 -40.89
N ARG A 799 40.08 -10.31 -40.32
CA ARG A 799 40.08 -9.19 -39.37
C ARG A 799 39.72 -7.88 -40.08
N HIS A 800 38.83 -7.11 -39.45
CA HIS A 800 38.33 -5.86 -40.00
C HIS A 800 39.41 -4.77 -39.96
N ASP A 801 39.65 -4.10 -41.09
CA ASP A 801 40.55 -2.94 -41.23
C ASP A 801 42.00 -3.11 -40.70
N VAL A 802 42.62 -4.27 -40.91
CA VAL A 802 44.00 -4.57 -40.43
C VAL A 802 45.05 -3.58 -40.92
N ILE A 803 44.80 -2.92 -42.05
CA ILE A 803 45.71 -1.95 -42.68
C ILE A 803 45.95 -0.74 -41.76
N SER A 804 44.91 -0.28 -41.05
CA SER A 804 45.01 0.87 -40.14
C SER A 804 45.61 0.49 -38.78
N GLU A 805 45.48 -0.77 -38.36
CA GLU A 805 46.03 -1.28 -37.09
C GLU A 805 47.56 -1.45 -37.09
N GLY A 806 48.21 -1.46 -38.26
CA GLY A 806 49.66 -1.65 -38.40
C GLY A 806 50.16 -3.08 -38.21
N LEU A 807 49.26 -4.04 -37.94
CA LEU A 807 49.59 -5.45 -37.69
C LEU A 807 50.27 -6.13 -38.90
N LEU A 808 49.97 -5.72 -40.13
CA LEU A 808 50.58 -6.26 -41.34
C LEU A 808 52.09 -5.99 -41.39
N HIS A 809 52.53 -4.80 -40.95
CA HIS A 809 53.95 -4.47 -40.88
C HIS A 809 54.69 -5.39 -39.90
N ASP A 810 54.05 -5.76 -38.79
CA ASP A 810 54.64 -6.65 -37.79
C ASP A 810 54.65 -8.13 -38.23
N ALA A 811 53.62 -8.57 -38.95
CA ALA A 811 53.51 -9.94 -39.45
C ALA A 811 54.37 -10.21 -40.68
N ARG A 812 54.74 -9.16 -41.42
CA ARG A 812 55.51 -9.22 -42.67
C ARG A 812 56.79 -10.05 -42.58
N ASP A 813 57.58 -9.83 -41.54
CA ASP A 813 58.93 -10.40 -41.39
C ASP A 813 58.94 -11.69 -40.55
N ILE A 814 57.79 -12.13 -40.04
CA ILE A 814 57.68 -13.36 -39.23
C ILE A 814 57.51 -14.56 -40.17
N SER A 815 58.39 -15.54 -40.05
CA SER A 815 58.38 -16.77 -40.87
C SER A 815 57.40 -17.83 -40.37
N PHE A 816 56.12 -17.46 -40.24
CA PHE A 816 55.06 -18.37 -39.73
C PHE A 816 54.16 -18.94 -40.84
N VAL A 817 54.34 -18.53 -42.10
CA VAL A 817 53.48 -18.94 -43.23
C VAL A 817 54.08 -20.17 -43.89
N ALA A 818 53.37 -21.30 -43.92
CA ALA A 818 53.82 -22.45 -44.68
C ALA A 818 53.81 -22.16 -46.20
N ALA A 819 54.94 -22.36 -46.89
CA ALA A 819 55.09 -22.12 -48.33
C ALA A 819 54.32 -23.13 -49.21
N ASP A 820 54.31 -22.92 -50.52
CA ASP A 820 53.78 -23.91 -51.46
C ASP A 820 54.89 -24.90 -51.87
N PRO A 821 54.67 -26.23 -51.81
CA PRO A 821 55.69 -27.20 -52.23
C PRO A 821 55.94 -27.12 -53.74
N VAL A 822 57.22 -27.01 -54.13
CA VAL A 822 57.62 -27.04 -55.55
C VAL A 822 57.39 -28.45 -56.10
N GLY A 823 56.72 -28.58 -57.24
CA GLY A 823 56.41 -29.88 -57.85
C GLY A 823 57.66 -30.69 -58.19
N GLN A 824 57.59 -32.02 -58.02
CA GLN A 824 58.73 -32.95 -58.21
C GLN A 824 59.38 -32.81 -59.61
N HIS A 825 58.59 -32.50 -60.65
CA HIS A 825 59.08 -32.31 -62.02
C HIS A 825 59.98 -31.06 -62.19
N LEU A 826 59.78 -30.00 -61.39
CA LEU A 826 60.63 -28.80 -61.40
C LEU A 826 61.86 -28.98 -60.51
N GLN A 827 61.70 -29.65 -59.36
CA GLN A 827 62.81 -30.00 -58.48
C GLN A 827 63.85 -30.88 -59.20
N ALA A 828 63.40 -31.78 -60.09
CA ALA A 828 64.27 -32.62 -60.92
C ALA A 828 65.13 -31.82 -61.91
N LEU A 829 64.70 -30.62 -62.34
CA LEU A 829 65.46 -29.76 -63.27
C LEU A 829 66.53 -28.94 -62.54
N CYS A 830 66.14 -28.29 -61.45
CA CYS A 830 67.01 -27.45 -60.64
C CYS A 830 66.48 -27.39 -59.20
N PRO A 831 67.34 -27.51 -58.18
CA PRO A 831 66.92 -27.42 -56.79
C PRO A 831 66.25 -26.05 -56.51
N PRO A 832 65.18 -26.03 -55.68
CA PRO A 832 64.52 -24.79 -55.30
C PRO A 832 65.41 -23.89 -54.44
N PHE A 833 64.99 -22.62 -54.25
CA PHE A 833 65.76 -21.56 -53.58
C PHE A 833 66.26 -21.90 -52.17
N SER A 834 65.70 -22.91 -51.51
CA SER A 834 66.11 -23.34 -50.18
C SER A 834 66.02 -24.86 -50.04
N VAL A 835 67.15 -25.55 -50.23
CA VAL A 835 67.33 -26.95 -49.84
C VAL A 835 68.63 -27.04 -49.05
N GLU A 836 68.56 -26.71 -47.76
CA GLU A 836 69.66 -27.02 -46.82
C GLU A 836 69.24 -28.01 -45.73
N THR A 837 68.02 -28.53 -45.73
CA THR A 837 67.60 -29.55 -44.76
C THR A 837 66.90 -30.73 -45.41
N ILE A 838 67.34 -31.90 -44.97
CA ILE A 838 66.93 -33.25 -45.33
C ILE A 838 65.42 -33.42 -45.07
N GLU A 839 64.76 -34.12 -45.99
CA GLU A 839 63.32 -34.46 -46.07
C GLU A 839 62.39 -33.41 -46.70
N ALA A 840 61.54 -33.92 -47.60
CA ALA A 840 60.62 -33.21 -48.48
C ALA A 840 59.43 -32.58 -47.72
N GLN A 841 59.70 -31.67 -46.78
CA GLN A 841 58.68 -30.93 -46.03
C GLN A 841 58.65 -29.45 -46.43
N VAL A 842 57.45 -28.87 -46.33
CA VAL A 842 57.16 -27.49 -46.75
C VAL A 842 57.89 -26.48 -45.85
N PRO A 843 58.67 -25.53 -46.40
CA PRO A 843 59.33 -24.51 -45.59
C PRO A 843 58.35 -23.45 -45.08
N PHE A 844 58.58 -22.91 -43.90
CA PHE A 844 57.84 -21.75 -43.40
C PHE A 844 58.58 -20.46 -43.75
N ILE A 845 57.85 -19.50 -44.29
CA ILE A 845 58.38 -18.29 -44.93
C ILE A 845 57.70 -17.05 -44.35
N SER A 846 58.38 -15.92 -44.49
CA SER A 846 57.79 -14.60 -44.26
C SER A 846 57.00 -14.16 -45.49
N PHE A 847 56.01 -13.29 -45.32
CA PHE A 847 55.30 -12.70 -46.47
C PHE A 847 56.22 -11.82 -47.33
N SER A 848 57.21 -11.18 -46.71
CA SER A 848 58.15 -10.31 -47.41
C SER A 848 58.93 -11.08 -48.49
N GLY A 849 58.90 -10.57 -49.73
CA GLY A 849 59.65 -11.16 -50.84
C GLY A 849 59.08 -12.48 -51.40
N ALA A 850 57.97 -12.99 -50.86
CA ALA A 850 57.30 -14.17 -51.38
C ALA A 850 56.60 -13.87 -52.72
N VAL A 851 56.64 -14.82 -53.66
CA VAL A 851 56.09 -14.67 -55.02
C VAL A 851 54.89 -15.60 -55.20
N SER A 852 53.91 -15.19 -56.02
CA SER A 852 52.76 -16.03 -56.38
C SER A 852 53.20 -17.39 -56.95
N THR A 853 52.51 -18.47 -56.58
CA THR A 853 52.60 -19.77 -57.26
C THR A 853 52.35 -19.67 -58.78
N ASP A 854 51.61 -18.67 -59.27
CA ASP A 854 51.35 -18.49 -60.71
C ASP A 854 52.64 -18.27 -61.52
N HIS A 855 53.68 -17.71 -60.89
CA HIS A 855 54.98 -17.46 -61.51
C HIS A 855 56.01 -18.54 -61.16
N LYS A 856 55.59 -19.70 -60.63
CA LYS A 856 56.49 -20.76 -60.14
C LYS A 856 57.57 -21.13 -61.16
N GLU A 857 57.22 -21.25 -62.44
CA GLU A 857 58.11 -21.68 -63.54
C GLU A 857 59.20 -20.67 -63.92
N ILE A 858 59.17 -19.45 -63.36
CA ILE A 858 60.17 -18.42 -63.67
C ILE A 858 60.95 -17.94 -62.45
N VAL A 859 60.67 -18.46 -61.24
CA VAL A 859 61.34 -18.02 -60.00
C VAL A 859 61.70 -19.11 -58.99
N TRP A 860 61.28 -20.38 -59.15
CA TRP A 860 61.37 -21.37 -58.05
C TRP A 860 62.78 -21.61 -57.47
N THR A 861 63.83 -21.29 -58.22
CA THR A 861 65.24 -21.42 -57.76
C THR A 861 65.78 -20.18 -57.05
N LYS A 862 65.04 -19.06 -57.06
CA LYS A 862 65.47 -17.74 -56.55
C LYS A 862 64.46 -17.02 -55.66
N ALA A 863 63.25 -17.54 -55.48
CA ALA A 863 62.24 -16.98 -54.58
C ALA A 863 61.36 -18.06 -53.93
N HIS A 864 60.81 -17.75 -52.75
CA HIS A 864 59.82 -18.60 -52.07
C HIS A 864 58.43 -18.44 -52.69
N LEU A 865 57.68 -19.54 -52.76
CA LEU A 865 56.33 -19.58 -53.33
C LEU A 865 55.28 -19.42 -52.23
N LEU A 866 54.42 -18.42 -52.40
CA LEU A 866 53.28 -18.15 -51.53
C LEU A 866 52.09 -19.02 -51.98
N PRO A 867 51.53 -19.88 -51.11
CA PRO A 867 50.42 -20.73 -51.49
C PRO A 867 49.12 -19.92 -51.65
N LYS A 868 48.20 -20.47 -52.44
CA LYS A 868 46.93 -19.80 -52.77
C LYS A 868 46.08 -19.39 -51.56
N TRP A 869 46.10 -20.18 -50.47
CA TRP A 869 45.34 -19.86 -49.25
C TRP A 869 45.93 -18.69 -48.46
N ALA A 870 47.22 -18.39 -48.66
CA ALA A 870 47.94 -17.27 -48.07
C ALA A 870 48.11 -16.10 -49.05
N ASP A 871 47.51 -16.15 -50.24
CA ASP A 871 47.55 -15.07 -51.22
C ASP A 871 46.29 -14.17 -51.10
N PRO A 872 46.46 -12.90 -50.67
CA PRO A 872 45.35 -11.94 -50.58
C PRO A 872 44.61 -11.71 -51.91
N ARG A 873 45.28 -11.94 -53.06
CA ARG A 873 44.69 -11.77 -54.40
C ARG A 873 43.72 -12.86 -54.78
N VAL A 874 43.88 -14.06 -54.22
CA VAL A 874 42.97 -15.20 -54.43
C VAL A 874 41.79 -15.09 -53.48
N ARG A 875 42.03 -14.58 -52.27
CA ARG A 875 41.03 -14.44 -51.20
C ARG A 875 40.48 -13.01 -51.04
N ARG A 876 40.32 -12.27 -52.15
CA ARG A 876 39.94 -10.84 -52.10
C ARG A 876 38.65 -10.55 -51.33
N TYR A 877 37.69 -11.46 -51.44
CA TYR A 877 36.39 -11.34 -50.77
C TYR A 877 36.41 -11.78 -49.30
N ASP A 878 37.48 -12.46 -48.86
CA ASP A 878 37.65 -12.87 -47.47
C ASP A 878 38.44 -11.83 -46.65
N LEU A 879 38.96 -10.79 -47.32
CA LEU A 879 39.60 -9.66 -46.67
C LEU A 879 38.53 -8.85 -45.93
N GLY A 880 38.76 -8.54 -44.67
CA GLY A 880 37.89 -7.72 -43.82
C GLY A 880 37.85 -6.24 -44.23
N CYS A 881 37.59 -5.97 -45.51
CA CYS A 881 37.54 -4.64 -46.09
C CYS A 881 36.33 -3.88 -45.54
N PRO A 882 36.50 -2.64 -45.04
CA PRO A 882 35.39 -1.81 -44.56
C PRO A 882 34.36 -1.43 -45.64
N ASP A 883 34.79 -1.37 -46.89
CA ASP A 883 33.98 -0.97 -48.04
C ASP A 883 34.21 -1.91 -49.21
N LEU A 884 33.21 -2.75 -49.51
CA LEU A 884 33.24 -3.73 -50.60
C LEU A 884 33.50 -3.09 -51.98
N SER A 885 33.19 -1.80 -52.16
CA SER A 885 33.44 -1.09 -53.42
C SER A 885 34.93 -0.76 -53.65
N ARG A 886 35.75 -0.79 -52.60
CA ARG A 886 37.18 -0.47 -52.62
C ARG A 886 38.09 -1.69 -52.48
N THR A 887 37.52 -2.89 -52.59
CA THR A 887 38.23 -4.17 -52.37
C THR A 887 39.52 -4.28 -53.16
N ASP A 888 39.58 -3.82 -54.41
CA ASP A 888 40.81 -3.86 -55.21
C ASP A 888 41.90 -2.90 -54.70
N ARG A 889 41.52 -1.72 -54.21
CA ARG A 889 42.47 -0.77 -53.61
C ARG A 889 42.97 -1.29 -52.27
N TYR A 890 42.06 -1.78 -51.42
CA TYR A 890 42.39 -2.37 -50.13
C TYR A 890 43.29 -3.60 -50.28
N CYS A 891 43.03 -4.47 -51.25
CA CYS A 891 43.89 -5.61 -51.58
C CYS A 891 45.29 -5.17 -52.03
N ASN A 892 45.41 -4.09 -52.83
CA ASN A 892 46.70 -3.54 -53.21
C ASN A 892 47.49 -2.98 -52.01
N ASP A 893 46.84 -2.21 -51.14
CA ASP A 893 47.46 -1.66 -49.93
C ASP A 893 47.89 -2.78 -48.96
N PHE A 894 47.10 -3.86 -48.86
CA PHE A 894 47.41 -5.06 -48.08
C PHE A 894 48.66 -5.79 -48.59
N LEU A 895 48.78 -5.95 -49.92
CA LEU A 895 49.96 -6.53 -50.56
C LEU A 895 51.21 -5.65 -50.37
N ASP A 896 51.05 -4.33 -50.44
CA ASP A 896 52.15 -3.38 -50.31
C ASP A 896 52.70 -3.34 -48.88
N GLN A 897 51.83 -3.39 -47.85
CA GLN A 897 52.28 -3.48 -46.45
C GLN A 897 52.97 -4.82 -46.10
N LEU A 898 52.47 -5.95 -46.63
CA LEU A 898 53.10 -7.26 -46.46
C LEU A 898 54.33 -7.47 -47.35
N GLN A 899 54.59 -6.57 -48.30
CA GLN A 899 55.66 -6.66 -49.29
C GLN A 899 55.66 -7.97 -50.10
N ILE A 900 54.47 -8.43 -50.48
CA ILE A 900 54.30 -9.59 -51.36
C ILE A 900 54.60 -9.17 -52.81
N VAL A 901 55.39 -9.95 -53.51
CA VAL A 901 55.86 -9.61 -54.87
C VAL A 901 54.73 -9.85 -55.88
N LYS A 902 54.15 -8.76 -56.40
CA LYS A 902 53.02 -8.80 -57.37
C LYS A 902 53.41 -9.45 -58.70
N LYS A 903 54.56 -9.05 -59.26
CA LYS A 903 55.21 -9.64 -60.43
C LYS A 903 56.70 -9.80 -60.14
N PRO A 904 57.34 -10.91 -60.54
CA PRO A 904 58.75 -11.10 -60.29
C PRO A 904 59.58 -10.04 -61.04
N SER A 905 60.70 -9.61 -60.46
CA SER A 905 61.57 -8.65 -61.14
C SER A 905 62.35 -9.32 -62.28
N VAL A 906 62.66 -8.55 -63.33
CA VAL A 906 63.47 -9.04 -64.46
C VAL A 906 64.81 -9.62 -63.97
N ASP A 907 65.41 -9.03 -62.93
CA ASP A 907 66.66 -9.53 -62.35
C ASP A 907 66.52 -10.90 -61.68
N ILE A 908 65.42 -11.17 -60.94
CA ILE A 908 65.16 -12.49 -60.36
C ILE A 908 65.02 -13.53 -61.48
N VAL A 909 64.29 -13.20 -62.55
CA VAL A 909 64.08 -14.11 -63.70
C VAL A 909 65.35 -14.33 -64.52
N ILE A 910 66.20 -13.30 -64.69
CA ILE A 910 67.53 -13.45 -65.32
C ILE A 910 68.42 -14.37 -64.49
N ARG A 911 68.50 -14.15 -63.17
CA ARG A 911 69.26 -15.02 -62.25
C ARG A 911 68.73 -16.44 -62.24
N HIS A 912 67.41 -16.61 -62.35
CA HIS A 912 66.75 -17.90 -62.47
C HIS A 912 67.11 -18.61 -63.79
N CYS A 913 67.05 -17.89 -64.91
CA CYS A 913 67.44 -18.38 -66.24
C CYS A 913 68.92 -18.80 -66.26
N GLN A 914 69.82 -17.98 -65.71
CA GLN A 914 71.24 -18.30 -65.60
C GLN A 914 71.48 -19.54 -64.73
N ALA A 915 70.78 -19.66 -63.59
CA ALA A 915 70.89 -20.83 -62.73
C ALA A 915 70.42 -22.12 -63.42
N ILE A 916 69.33 -22.06 -64.20
CA ILE A 916 68.84 -23.18 -64.99
C ILE A 916 69.84 -23.56 -66.07
N CYS A 917 70.31 -22.60 -66.88
CA CYS A 917 71.25 -22.86 -67.97
C CYS A 917 72.54 -23.49 -67.42
N PHE A 918 73.11 -22.90 -66.36
CA PHE A 918 74.31 -23.41 -65.71
C PHE A 918 74.12 -24.81 -65.12
N HIS A 919 73.03 -25.06 -64.40
CA HIS A 919 72.76 -26.37 -63.79
C HIS A 919 72.53 -27.46 -64.85
N LEU A 920 71.83 -27.14 -65.94
CA LEU A 920 71.56 -28.07 -67.02
C LEU A 920 72.80 -28.36 -67.88
N GLU A 921 73.70 -27.39 -68.09
CA GLU A 921 74.97 -27.62 -68.78
C GLU A 921 75.92 -28.49 -67.94
N ASN A 922 76.09 -28.17 -66.66
CA ASN A 922 77.00 -28.90 -65.76
C ASN A 922 76.55 -30.35 -65.51
N ASN A 923 75.24 -30.61 -65.42
CA ASN A 923 74.71 -31.98 -65.30
C ASN A 923 74.84 -32.82 -66.58
N ARG A 924 74.97 -32.19 -67.75
CA ARG A 924 75.20 -32.88 -69.03
C ARG A 924 76.66 -33.31 -69.20
N GLU A 925 77.62 -32.48 -68.80
CA GLU A 925 79.06 -32.86 -68.80
C GLU A 925 79.35 -34.08 -67.91
N LYS A 926 78.53 -34.26 -66.86
CA LYS A 926 78.61 -35.41 -65.95
C LYS A 926 77.85 -36.66 -66.43
N GLY A 927 77.18 -36.61 -67.60
CA GLY A 927 76.48 -37.75 -68.20
C GLY A 927 75.15 -38.15 -67.53
N ILE A 928 74.54 -37.28 -66.71
CA ILE A 928 73.39 -37.62 -65.84
C ILE A 928 72.03 -37.26 -66.49
N ALA A 929 72.01 -36.57 -67.63
CA ALA A 929 70.77 -36.06 -68.23
C ALA A 929 69.96 -37.15 -68.98
N SER A 930 68.84 -37.59 -68.40
CA SER A 930 67.83 -38.45 -69.05
C SER A 930 67.06 -37.70 -70.17
N PRO A 931 66.77 -38.33 -71.33
CA PRO A 931 65.97 -37.74 -72.42
C PRO A 931 64.54 -37.30 -72.02
N ALA A 932 64.04 -37.76 -70.87
CA ALA A 932 62.67 -37.49 -70.40
C ALA A 932 62.42 -36.04 -69.96
N HIS A 933 63.47 -35.26 -69.67
CA HIS A 933 63.32 -33.89 -69.13
C HIS A 933 63.27 -32.80 -70.21
N CYS A 934 63.56 -33.12 -71.47
CA CYS A 934 63.61 -32.15 -72.56
C CYS A 934 62.29 -31.36 -72.78
N PRO A 935 61.09 -31.98 -72.72
CA PRO A 935 59.83 -31.24 -72.88
C PRO A 935 59.60 -30.21 -71.75
N THR A 936 59.93 -30.58 -70.51
CA THR A 936 59.79 -29.69 -69.35
C THR A 936 60.76 -28.51 -69.43
N VAL A 937 62.00 -28.74 -69.90
CA VAL A 937 62.98 -27.66 -70.15
C VAL A 937 62.48 -26.70 -71.22
N VAL A 938 61.89 -27.21 -72.30
CA VAL A 938 61.31 -26.38 -73.37
C VAL A 938 60.17 -25.50 -72.81
N SER A 939 59.24 -26.08 -72.05
CA SER A 939 58.12 -25.34 -71.45
C SER A 939 58.58 -24.26 -70.46
N VAL A 940 59.55 -24.58 -69.59
CA VAL A 940 60.12 -23.60 -68.65
C VAL A 940 60.83 -22.47 -69.38
N MET A 941 61.69 -22.80 -70.35
CA MET A 941 62.42 -21.78 -71.11
C MET A 941 61.46 -20.93 -71.96
N GLU A 942 60.39 -21.52 -72.49
CA GLU A 942 59.31 -20.79 -73.15
C GLU A 942 58.63 -19.79 -72.20
N SER A 943 58.25 -20.21 -70.99
CA SER A 943 57.70 -19.33 -69.95
C SER A 943 58.66 -18.19 -69.58
N ILE A 944 59.97 -18.47 -69.50
CA ILE A 944 61.02 -17.47 -69.27
C ILE A 944 61.12 -16.50 -70.46
N TYR A 945 61.13 -16.99 -71.70
CA TYR A 945 61.21 -16.13 -72.89
C TYR A 945 59.97 -15.25 -73.05
N ILE A 946 58.77 -15.75 -72.74
CA ILE A 946 57.53 -14.94 -72.72
C ILE A 946 57.71 -13.79 -71.74
N PHE A 947 58.11 -14.09 -70.49
CA PHE A 947 58.29 -13.06 -69.48
C PHE A 947 59.36 -12.03 -69.86
N LEU A 948 60.50 -12.49 -70.38
CA LEU A 948 61.61 -11.61 -70.76
C LEU A 948 61.29 -10.80 -72.03
N GLN A 949 60.55 -11.34 -73.00
CA GLN A 949 60.11 -10.55 -74.15
C GLN A 949 59.21 -9.39 -73.73
N ASP A 950 58.26 -9.64 -72.83
CA ASP A 950 57.30 -8.64 -72.40
C ASP A 950 57.91 -7.57 -71.47
N ASN A 951 59.00 -7.87 -70.75
CA ASN A 951 59.53 -7.00 -69.68
C ASN A 951 61.02 -6.62 -69.82
N ALA A 952 61.85 -7.42 -70.50
CA ALA A 952 63.32 -7.26 -70.49
C ALA A 952 63.85 -6.25 -71.53
N MET A 953 63.05 -5.88 -72.54
CA MET A 953 63.44 -4.83 -73.51
C MET A 953 63.64 -3.44 -72.87
N ILE A 954 63.19 -3.26 -71.62
CA ILE A 954 63.32 -2.03 -70.82
C ILE A 954 64.53 -2.11 -69.86
N SER A 955 65.20 -3.27 -69.75
CA SER A 955 66.22 -3.55 -68.74
C SER A 955 67.58 -3.88 -69.35
N GLU A 956 68.67 -3.82 -68.55
CA GLU A 956 70.05 -4.18 -68.94
C GLU A 956 70.26 -5.69 -69.20
N ALA A 957 69.17 -6.45 -69.41
CA ALA A 957 69.17 -7.89 -69.66
C ALA A 957 70.12 -8.32 -70.78
N ASN A 958 70.25 -7.49 -71.83
CA ASN A 958 71.16 -7.73 -72.94
C ASN A 958 72.62 -7.91 -72.47
N LYS A 959 73.12 -7.08 -71.54
CA LYS A 959 74.51 -7.16 -71.07
C LYS A 959 74.82 -8.50 -70.41
N ARG A 960 73.86 -9.09 -69.68
CA ARG A 960 74.05 -10.33 -68.92
C ARG A 960 73.72 -11.59 -69.72
N LEU A 961 72.69 -11.55 -70.56
CA LEU A 961 72.24 -12.70 -71.34
C LEU A 961 73.00 -12.87 -72.65
N LYS A 962 73.54 -11.79 -73.24
CA LYS A 962 74.39 -11.89 -74.46
C LYS A 962 75.62 -12.77 -74.26
N THR A 963 76.17 -12.78 -73.05
CA THR A 963 77.33 -13.59 -72.66
C THR A 963 76.94 -14.91 -71.97
N THR A 964 75.66 -15.26 -71.93
CA THR A 964 75.17 -16.52 -71.36
C THR A 964 74.67 -17.41 -72.50
N ALA A 965 75.01 -18.70 -72.47
CA ALA A 965 74.41 -19.68 -73.37
C ALA A 965 72.94 -19.90 -72.94
N CYS A 966 72.04 -19.10 -73.50
CA CYS A 966 70.63 -19.09 -73.11
C CYS A 966 69.69 -19.44 -74.26
N ILE A 967 70.17 -19.58 -75.50
CA ILE A 967 69.33 -19.96 -76.64
C ILE A 967 69.25 -21.48 -76.72
N LEU A 968 68.04 -22.02 -76.57
CA LEU A 968 67.79 -23.46 -76.60
C LEU A 968 67.66 -23.97 -78.04
N VAL A 969 68.54 -24.91 -78.43
CA VAL A 969 68.61 -25.52 -79.76
C VAL A 969 68.53 -27.05 -79.67
N GLU A 970 68.43 -27.72 -80.83
CA GLU A 970 68.35 -29.19 -80.96
C GLU A 970 67.20 -29.83 -80.14
N GLY A 971 66.03 -29.19 -80.09
CA GLY A 971 64.84 -29.75 -79.41
C GLY A 971 65.00 -29.89 -77.90
N GLY A 972 65.63 -28.91 -77.25
CA GLY A 972 65.87 -28.93 -75.81
C GLY A 972 67.20 -29.55 -75.37
N LYS A 973 68.06 -29.93 -76.33
CA LYS A 973 69.29 -30.69 -76.06
C LYS A 973 70.53 -29.84 -75.85
N LYS A 974 70.54 -28.57 -76.22
CA LYS A 974 71.74 -27.75 -76.07
C LYS A 974 71.39 -26.28 -75.91
N PHE A 975 72.14 -25.59 -75.07
CA PHE A 975 72.13 -24.13 -75.00
C PHE A 975 73.33 -23.58 -75.79
N VAL A 976 73.10 -22.50 -76.52
CA VAL A 976 74.12 -21.81 -77.29
C VAL A 976 74.07 -20.31 -77.04
N MET A 977 75.18 -19.64 -77.33
CA MET A 977 75.27 -18.20 -77.22
C MET A 977 74.38 -17.54 -78.28
N PRO A 978 73.79 -16.36 -78.01
CA PRO A 978 73.02 -15.63 -79.01
C PRO A 978 73.79 -15.38 -80.32
N SER A 979 75.11 -15.17 -80.25
CA SER A 979 75.97 -14.99 -81.44
C SER A 979 76.12 -16.26 -82.31
N GLN A 980 75.82 -17.44 -81.77
CA GLN A 980 75.89 -18.73 -82.47
C GLN A 980 74.56 -19.13 -83.12
N ALA A 981 73.49 -18.37 -82.87
CA ALA A 981 72.15 -18.66 -83.34
C ALA A 981 71.69 -17.62 -84.37
N VAL A 982 71.18 -18.11 -85.49
CA VAL A 982 70.65 -17.29 -86.59
C VAL A 982 69.16 -17.58 -86.76
N LEU A 983 68.38 -16.53 -87.00
CA LEU A 983 66.92 -16.61 -87.04
C LEU A 983 66.41 -17.22 -88.37
N GLU A 984 66.97 -16.77 -89.51
CA GLU A 984 66.60 -17.23 -90.85
C GLU A 984 67.78 -17.98 -91.48
N LEU A 985 67.92 -19.26 -91.12
CA LEU A 985 68.94 -20.16 -91.67
C LEU A 985 68.30 -21.49 -92.09
N TYR A 986 68.52 -21.91 -93.34
CA TYR A 986 68.09 -23.22 -93.81
C TYR A 986 68.91 -24.34 -93.14
N GLU A 987 68.26 -25.47 -92.84
CA GLU A 987 68.86 -26.58 -92.09
C GLU A 987 70.16 -27.13 -92.73
N HIS A 988 70.24 -27.16 -94.06
CA HIS A 988 71.44 -27.64 -94.77
C HIS A 988 72.65 -26.70 -94.65
N LEU A 989 72.41 -25.43 -94.29
CA LEU A 989 73.42 -24.39 -94.08
C LEU A 989 73.91 -24.32 -92.62
N GLU A 990 73.30 -25.07 -91.70
CA GLU A 990 73.80 -25.18 -90.33
C GLU A 990 75.19 -25.81 -90.29
N ILE A 991 76.04 -25.31 -89.40
CA ILE A 991 77.39 -25.84 -89.17
C ILE A 991 77.49 -26.24 -87.70
N LYS A 992 76.85 -27.35 -87.35
CA LYS A 992 76.85 -27.87 -85.97
C LYS A 992 78.24 -28.39 -85.61
N PRO A 993 78.81 -28.05 -84.43
CA PRO A 993 78.17 -27.42 -83.27
C PRO A 993 78.41 -25.90 -83.12
N PHE A 994 78.75 -25.18 -84.19
CA PHE A 994 79.24 -23.80 -84.12
C PHE A 994 78.21 -22.76 -84.56
N LEU A 995 77.38 -23.09 -85.55
CA LEU A 995 76.33 -22.22 -86.09
C LEU A 995 75.01 -22.98 -86.19
N TYR A 996 74.00 -22.45 -85.52
CA TYR A 996 72.68 -23.06 -85.38
C TYR A 996 71.58 -22.15 -85.92
N ARG A 997 70.51 -22.75 -86.44
CA ARG A 997 69.25 -22.04 -86.65
C ARG A 997 68.46 -22.03 -85.34
N VAL A 998 67.74 -20.94 -85.08
CA VAL A 998 66.76 -20.90 -83.99
C VAL A 998 65.62 -21.87 -84.33
N PRO A 999 65.22 -22.77 -83.42
CA PRO A 999 64.10 -23.68 -83.66
C PRO A 999 62.81 -22.93 -84.01
N PRO A 1000 61.99 -23.41 -84.96
CA PRO A 1000 60.75 -22.74 -85.37
C PRO A 1000 59.77 -22.47 -84.22
N GLU A 1001 59.77 -23.34 -83.21
CA GLU A 1001 58.94 -23.24 -81.99
C GLU A 1001 59.18 -21.92 -81.23
N PHE A 1002 60.40 -21.40 -81.30
CA PHE A 1002 60.79 -20.13 -80.68
C PHE A 1002 60.74 -18.94 -81.65
N GLY A 1003 60.22 -19.12 -82.87
CA GLY A 1003 60.11 -18.05 -83.87
C GLY A 1003 59.29 -16.84 -83.41
N LYS A 1004 58.33 -17.04 -82.49
CA LYS A 1004 57.56 -15.96 -81.84
C LYS A 1004 58.41 -15.02 -80.97
N PHE A 1005 59.63 -15.43 -80.61
CA PHE A 1005 60.56 -14.64 -79.80
C PHE A 1005 61.61 -13.90 -80.62
N ARG A 1006 61.39 -13.76 -81.94
CA ARG A 1006 62.34 -13.14 -82.88
C ARG A 1006 62.86 -11.79 -82.40
N ALA A 1007 61.96 -10.88 -82.00
CA ALA A 1007 62.34 -9.54 -81.54
C ALA A 1007 63.25 -9.59 -80.30
N PHE A 1008 62.95 -10.48 -79.35
CA PHE A 1008 63.76 -10.67 -78.14
C PHE A 1008 65.14 -11.28 -78.47
N PHE A 1009 65.20 -12.27 -79.36
CA PHE A 1009 66.46 -12.88 -79.76
C PHE A 1009 67.35 -11.94 -80.59
N GLU A 1010 66.77 -11.10 -81.47
CA GLU A 1010 67.49 -10.00 -82.13
C GLU A 1010 68.09 -9.03 -81.09
N TYR A 1011 67.32 -8.69 -80.04
CA TYR A 1011 67.79 -7.84 -78.94
C TYR A 1011 68.95 -8.47 -78.15
N LEU A 1012 68.94 -9.79 -77.93
CA LEU A 1012 70.06 -10.50 -77.27
C LEU A 1012 71.32 -10.61 -78.13
N GLY A 1013 71.20 -10.40 -79.44
CA GLY A 1013 72.33 -10.42 -80.39
C GLY A 1013 72.31 -11.57 -81.41
N CYS A 1014 71.18 -12.25 -81.60
CA CYS A 1014 71.00 -13.19 -82.71
C CYS A 1014 70.81 -12.41 -84.03
N SER A 1015 71.50 -12.84 -85.08
CA SER A 1015 71.41 -12.17 -86.39
C SER A 1015 70.22 -12.68 -87.22
N LYS A 1016 69.70 -11.81 -88.10
CA LYS A 1016 68.59 -12.16 -89.00
C LYS A 1016 68.97 -13.27 -89.97
N SER A 1017 70.08 -13.10 -90.69
CA SER A 1017 70.65 -14.07 -91.63
C SER A 1017 72.12 -14.36 -91.29
N ALA A 1018 72.68 -15.44 -91.86
CA ALA A 1018 74.08 -15.80 -91.67
C ALA A 1018 74.99 -14.87 -92.50
N GLY A 1019 75.55 -13.86 -91.85
CA GLY A 1019 76.54 -12.95 -92.43
C GLY A 1019 78.00 -13.41 -92.28
N LEU A 1020 78.92 -12.61 -92.84
CA LEU A 1020 80.37 -12.83 -92.83
C LEU A 1020 80.97 -13.12 -91.45
N THR A 1021 80.49 -12.42 -90.42
CA THR A 1021 80.95 -12.59 -89.03
C THR A 1021 80.64 -13.97 -88.45
N HIS A 1022 79.55 -14.62 -88.87
CA HIS A 1022 79.20 -15.96 -88.39
C HIS A 1022 80.12 -17.01 -89.00
N TYR A 1023 80.42 -16.90 -90.30
CA TYR A 1023 81.35 -17.82 -90.94
C TYR A 1023 82.79 -17.61 -90.43
N ALA A 1024 83.20 -16.37 -90.19
CA ALA A 1024 84.47 -16.07 -89.52
C ALA A 1024 84.52 -16.67 -88.10
N MET A 1025 83.48 -16.48 -87.29
CA MET A 1025 83.36 -17.09 -85.96
C MET A 1025 83.44 -18.62 -86.03
N VAL A 1026 82.76 -19.27 -86.98
CA VAL A 1026 82.84 -20.73 -87.16
C VAL A 1026 84.27 -21.18 -87.49
N LEU A 1027 84.99 -20.45 -88.35
CA LEU A 1027 86.39 -20.74 -88.69
C LEU A 1027 87.34 -20.51 -87.50
N GLU A 1028 87.12 -19.45 -86.71
CA GLU A 1028 87.86 -19.19 -85.48
C GLU A 1028 87.61 -20.30 -84.44
N MET A 1029 86.35 -20.68 -84.20
CA MET A 1029 86.01 -21.76 -83.28
C MET A 1029 86.54 -23.13 -83.74
N LEU A 1030 86.55 -23.39 -85.06
CA LEU A 1030 87.20 -24.56 -85.65
C LEU A 1030 88.72 -24.52 -85.43
N GLN A 1031 89.37 -23.36 -85.64
CA GLN A 1031 90.80 -23.21 -85.40
C GLN A 1031 91.16 -23.43 -83.92
N GLU A 1032 90.43 -22.81 -83.00
CA GLU A 1032 90.65 -22.97 -81.56
C GLU A 1032 90.51 -24.43 -81.13
N ARG A 1033 89.56 -25.17 -81.73
CA ARG A 1033 89.37 -26.59 -81.46
C ARG A 1033 90.45 -27.48 -82.07
N CYS A 1034 91.02 -27.09 -83.23
CA CYS A 1034 91.98 -27.91 -83.97
C CYS A 1034 93.46 -27.60 -83.66
N GLN A 1035 93.79 -26.50 -82.96
CA GLN A 1035 95.16 -26.15 -82.49
C GLN A 1035 96.30 -26.42 -83.51
N ASN A 1036 96.09 -26.07 -84.79
CA ASN A 1036 97.01 -26.30 -85.93
C ASN A 1036 97.28 -27.77 -86.33
N ALA A 1037 96.47 -28.72 -85.85
CA ALA A 1037 96.50 -30.12 -86.28
C ALA A 1037 95.72 -30.35 -87.59
N LYS A 1038 95.92 -31.53 -88.21
CA LYS A 1038 95.22 -31.94 -89.44
C LYS A 1038 93.71 -32.09 -89.19
N LEU A 1039 92.90 -31.41 -90.00
CA LEU A 1039 91.44 -31.45 -89.89
C LEU A 1039 90.86 -32.84 -90.17
N HIS A 1040 89.93 -33.30 -89.33
CA HIS A 1040 89.16 -34.53 -89.57
C HIS A 1040 88.21 -34.35 -90.76
N PRO A 1041 87.85 -35.39 -91.54
CA PRO A 1041 86.97 -35.25 -92.72
C PRO A 1041 85.66 -34.48 -92.49
N ASN A 1042 85.03 -34.66 -91.33
CA ASN A 1042 83.83 -33.89 -90.94
C ASN A 1042 84.16 -32.40 -90.67
N GLU A 1043 85.31 -32.11 -90.07
CA GLU A 1043 85.79 -30.74 -89.83
C GLU A 1043 86.21 -30.06 -91.13
N VAL A 1044 86.78 -30.82 -92.08
CA VAL A 1044 87.04 -30.33 -93.44
C VAL A 1044 85.72 -29.99 -94.13
N SER A 1045 84.69 -30.83 -94.02
CA SER A 1045 83.36 -30.52 -94.59
C SER A 1045 82.76 -29.25 -93.97
N MET A 1046 82.84 -29.09 -92.65
CA MET A 1046 82.39 -27.88 -91.94
C MET A 1046 83.20 -26.64 -92.35
N CYS A 1047 84.52 -26.77 -92.43
CA CYS A 1047 85.42 -25.71 -92.89
C CYS A 1047 85.12 -25.31 -94.34
N CYS A 1048 84.92 -26.28 -95.25
CA CYS A 1048 84.55 -26.02 -96.63
C CYS A 1048 83.21 -25.28 -96.71
N LYS A 1049 82.21 -25.69 -95.93
CA LYS A 1049 80.93 -24.96 -95.85
C LYS A 1049 81.11 -23.53 -95.34
N ALA A 1050 81.90 -23.34 -94.30
CA ALA A 1050 82.15 -22.01 -93.73
C ALA A 1050 82.93 -21.10 -94.68
N VAL A 1051 83.96 -21.62 -95.36
CA VAL A 1051 84.75 -20.88 -96.35
C VAL A 1051 83.93 -20.56 -97.60
N LYS A 1052 83.14 -21.52 -98.08
CA LYS A 1052 82.25 -21.30 -99.22
C LYS A 1052 81.23 -20.20 -98.90
N GLY A 1053 80.56 -20.29 -97.76
CA GLY A 1053 79.64 -19.25 -97.29
C GLY A 1053 80.32 -17.90 -97.08
N LEU A 1054 81.55 -17.88 -96.53
CA LEU A 1054 82.33 -16.65 -96.38
C LEU A 1054 82.61 -15.97 -97.73
N PHE A 1055 83.03 -16.73 -98.74
CA PHE A 1055 83.33 -16.19 -100.07
C PHE A 1055 82.09 -15.80 -100.86
N GLU A 1056 81.00 -16.57 -100.77
CA GLU A 1056 79.71 -16.21 -101.37
C GLU A 1056 79.22 -14.88 -100.80
N MET A 1057 79.28 -14.69 -99.49
CA MET A 1057 78.87 -13.43 -98.86
C MET A 1057 79.83 -12.26 -99.15
N LEU A 1058 81.14 -12.50 -99.32
CA LEU A 1058 82.12 -11.49 -99.73
C LEU A 1058 81.83 -10.92 -101.13
N GLN A 1059 81.19 -11.70 -102.01
CA GLN A 1059 80.78 -11.24 -103.35
C GLN A 1059 79.53 -10.36 -103.31
N GLU A 1060 78.66 -10.57 -102.33
CA GLU A 1060 77.38 -9.87 -102.21
C GLU A 1060 77.45 -8.61 -101.34
N ASP A 1061 78.30 -8.59 -100.29
CA ASP A 1061 78.33 -7.50 -99.31
C ASP A 1061 79.75 -7.18 -98.81
N THR A 1062 80.30 -6.01 -99.17
CA THR A 1062 81.70 -5.63 -98.88
C THR A 1062 81.87 -4.76 -97.63
N GLU A 1063 80.78 -4.25 -97.04
CA GLU A 1063 80.83 -3.33 -95.89
C GLU A 1063 81.19 -4.02 -94.55
N ASP A 1064 80.90 -5.32 -94.41
CA ASP A 1064 81.09 -6.07 -93.17
C ASP A 1064 82.52 -6.62 -92.96
N VAL A 1065 83.40 -6.49 -93.95
CA VAL A 1065 84.80 -6.96 -93.88
C VAL A 1065 85.57 -6.25 -92.76
N ALA A 1066 85.25 -4.99 -92.47
CA ALA A 1066 85.89 -4.20 -91.42
C ALA A 1066 85.61 -4.71 -89.99
N LYS A 1067 84.59 -5.57 -89.79
CA LYS A 1067 84.22 -6.13 -88.48
C LYS A 1067 84.96 -7.43 -88.15
N ILE A 1068 85.68 -8.02 -89.11
CA ILE A 1068 86.44 -9.25 -88.92
C ILE A 1068 87.83 -8.90 -88.39
N SER A 1069 88.08 -9.17 -87.11
CA SER A 1069 89.36 -8.83 -86.46
C SER A 1069 90.46 -9.87 -86.66
N LYS A 1070 90.09 -11.14 -86.84
CA LYS A 1070 90.99 -12.25 -87.20
C LYS A 1070 90.27 -13.16 -88.19
N LEU A 1071 90.99 -13.65 -89.19
CA LEU A 1071 90.47 -14.61 -90.14
C LEU A 1071 91.52 -15.68 -90.41
N SER A 1072 91.13 -16.92 -90.16
CA SER A 1072 91.95 -18.08 -90.41
C SER A 1072 91.34 -18.88 -91.56
N LEU A 1073 92.09 -18.96 -92.66
CA LEU A 1073 91.67 -19.69 -93.85
C LEU A 1073 92.44 -21.02 -93.96
N PRO A 1074 91.82 -22.06 -94.55
CA PRO A 1074 92.51 -23.30 -94.82
C PRO A 1074 93.60 -23.11 -95.88
N ALA A 1075 94.81 -23.57 -95.61
CA ALA A 1075 95.96 -23.59 -96.52
C ALA A 1075 96.65 -24.95 -96.58
N MET A 1076 97.37 -25.18 -97.67
CA MET A 1076 98.20 -26.37 -97.88
C MET A 1076 99.56 -26.24 -97.15
N HIS A 1077 100.09 -27.36 -96.67
CA HIS A 1077 101.36 -27.41 -95.97
C HIS A 1077 102.53 -26.94 -96.88
N PRO A 1078 103.44 -26.04 -96.45
CA PRO A 1078 104.40 -25.34 -97.33
C PRO A 1078 105.59 -26.16 -97.89
N GLY A 1079 105.49 -27.50 -97.98
CA GLY A 1079 106.63 -28.39 -98.25
C GLY A 1079 106.64 -29.22 -99.55
N LEU A 1080 105.60 -29.20 -100.41
CA LEU A 1080 105.56 -30.02 -101.64
C LEU A 1080 105.96 -29.22 -102.89
N ARG A 1081 107.03 -29.62 -103.61
CA ARG A 1081 107.40 -29.11 -104.95
C ARG A 1081 106.85 -30.01 -106.07
N SER A 1082 106.55 -29.37 -107.21
CA SER A 1082 105.88 -29.91 -108.39
C SER A 1082 106.69 -30.96 -109.17
N SER A 1083 106.45 -32.24 -108.90
CA SER A 1083 106.57 -33.35 -109.87
C SER A 1083 106.36 -34.68 -109.13
N ASP A 1084 105.12 -35.04 -108.82
CA ASP A 1084 104.73 -36.43 -108.54
C ASP A 1084 103.21 -36.55 -108.70
N THR A 1085 102.78 -36.98 -109.89
CA THR A 1085 101.39 -37.31 -110.21
C THR A 1085 101.06 -38.68 -109.61
N ASN A 1086 100.56 -38.70 -108.36
CA ASN A 1086 99.54 -39.62 -107.82
C ASN A 1086 99.46 -39.54 -106.27
N LEU A 1087 98.67 -38.60 -105.75
CA LEU A 1087 98.23 -38.60 -104.34
C LEU A 1087 96.76 -38.11 -104.26
N THR A 1088 95.86 -38.95 -103.74
CA THR A 1088 94.40 -38.73 -103.69
C THR A 1088 93.88 -38.04 -102.42
N THR A 1089 94.74 -37.55 -101.51
CA THR A 1089 94.31 -36.71 -100.37
C THR A 1089 95.37 -35.66 -99.98
N ILE A 1090 95.00 -34.37 -100.04
CA ILE A 1090 95.85 -33.25 -99.64
C ILE A 1090 95.50 -32.85 -98.19
N PRO A 1091 96.47 -32.83 -97.24
CA PRO A 1091 96.21 -32.40 -95.86
C PRO A 1091 96.02 -30.87 -95.78
N VAL A 1092 94.94 -30.43 -95.14
CA VAL A 1092 94.54 -29.02 -94.97
C VAL A 1092 94.76 -28.60 -93.52
N THR A 1093 95.46 -27.47 -93.33
CA THR A 1093 95.71 -26.82 -92.02
C THR A 1093 95.20 -25.38 -92.06
N PHE A 1094 94.93 -24.76 -90.90
CA PHE A 1094 94.55 -23.35 -90.85
C PHE A 1094 95.77 -22.43 -90.80
N THR A 1095 95.76 -21.36 -91.59
CA THR A 1095 96.72 -20.26 -91.49
C THR A 1095 96.00 -18.93 -91.34
N GLN A 1096 96.49 -18.11 -90.42
CA GLN A 1096 95.97 -16.77 -90.20
C GLN A 1096 96.47 -15.83 -91.30
N VAL A 1097 95.56 -15.15 -92.00
CA VAL A 1097 95.94 -14.27 -93.11
C VAL A 1097 96.09 -12.84 -92.60
N SER A 1098 97.26 -12.23 -92.81
CA SER A 1098 97.59 -10.89 -92.30
C SER A 1098 97.45 -9.77 -93.35
N ARG A 1099 97.26 -10.09 -94.64
CA ARG A 1099 96.91 -9.14 -95.73
C ARG A 1099 96.39 -9.91 -96.94
N VAL A 1100 95.25 -9.50 -97.50
CA VAL A 1100 94.63 -10.09 -98.70
C VAL A 1100 94.64 -9.05 -99.81
N ASP A 1101 95.51 -9.20 -100.81
CA ASP A 1101 95.50 -8.38 -102.04
C ASP A 1101 94.81 -9.19 -103.14
N PHE A 1102 93.66 -8.71 -103.62
CA PHE A 1102 92.89 -9.34 -104.71
C PHE A 1102 93.33 -8.77 -106.07
N ARG A 1103 93.76 -9.64 -106.98
CA ARG A 1103 93.71 -9.39 -108.43
C ARG A 1103 92.92 -10.48 -109.10
#